data_AF-A0A846E5X8-F1
#
_entry.id   AF-A0A846E5X8-F1
#
_cell.length_a   1.000
_cell.length_b   1.000
_cell.length_c   1.000
_cell.angle_alpha   90.00
_cell.angle_beta   90.00
_cell.angle_gamma   90.00
#
_symmetry.space_group_name_H-M   'P 1'
#
loop_
_entity.id
_entity.type
_entity.pdbx_description
1 polymer ?
#
loop_
_entity_poly.entity_id
_entity_poly.type
_entity_poly.pdbx_seq_one_letter_code
_entity_poly.pdbx_strand_id
1 'polypeptide(L)'
;MLNEWIETIPVKLSNDSTIKVETFLDKEDKLNEPGKERIRDLVRNPLRCSLLCRSWQVGEGNLPDTKAQLYEQFVETIYQWKKEIPDFTISLKEKQELNKSLGQLARQAIDRETSRFILGHDFVNSKLLNSKGEQDERLFNLALKLGWLNNIGKDLKNPLKNVYAFYHPAFQEYFAAKAIEDWHFFLKHIPKNPSQGNYRIFEPQWKEPILLWLGLQELAKEQKEAFIEALVDFDDGCGKWLTQEGVDKGFYEYRAYWLAAAGIAEFGDCSRADEIVEQIIQWGFGYLDEKQEQRKFFYLIQEEAKEALQETERTKAIAAFVQLLESTKDEDTRWLAVESLGKIGTGNKTAIAAFVQLLESTKDEDTRWLAVESLGKIGTGKETAIAAFVQLLESTKDEDTRRKAVESLGEIGTGKETAITGLAVQLLKLREDEDTRRQAAESLGKIGTGKETAIAALVQLLKSTEDEYTRRQAAKGLGQIGKGQETVIAALVQLLESTKDKHTRWVAAESLGEIGTGKETAIAALVQLLKSTKDEDTRRQAAESLGKIGTGKETAIAASVQLLKSTKDEDTRRQAAESLKKILLSNNFVQVVAALKNFLNDSRRFNEKCYGIIWNCAQDMLYPAFYQAWHKDTLDTSVTQSLDLADLPRILTEEIAKDTNLRDKVQLICIDGSKFIDRHNPATKIYTEIVKGGCRKSEDGTPKIMPDLQAYWDLLEIDSDRRIVLIFYEDPTGRKPQGFSEVFLDALSAFDGAICVVTEQPIDDIPLQWFKRDRTVEDVITWLRD
;
A
#
# COMPACT_ATOMS: atom_id res chain seq x y z
N MET A 1 9.53 -4.22 26.21
CA MET A 1 9.67 -3.87 24.79
C MET A 1 10.88 -2.96 24.52
N LEU A 2 10.90 -1.64 24.81
CA LEU A 2 12.10 -0.83 24.50
C LEU A 2 13.40 -1.36 25.16
N ASN A 3 13.34 -1.79 26.42
CA ASN A 3 14.51 -2.29 27.15
C ASN A 3 15.05 -3.64 26.64
N GLU A 4 14.22 -4.46 25.98
CA GLU A 4 14.63 -5.78 25.43
C GLU A 4 15.35 -5.64 24.08
N TRP A 5 15.23 -4.49 23.42
CA TRP A 5 15.86 -4.22 22.12
C TRP A 5 17.29 -3.67 22.24
N ILE A 6 17.71 -3.20 23.43
CA ILE A 6 19.07 -2.71 23.66
C ILE A 6 20.09 -3.87 23.64
N GLU A 7 19.67 -5.09 24.00
CA GLU A 7 20.54 -6.27 24.10
C GLU A 7 20.83 -6.97 22.75
N THR A 8 20.12 -6.65 21.67
CA THR A 8 20.20 -7.36 20.37
C THR A 8 20.96 -6.59 19.28
N ILE A 9 21.65 -5.51 19.65
CA ILE A 9 22.62 -4.84 18.79
C ILE A 9 23.80 -5.80 18.50
N PRO A 10 24.36 -5.85 17.28
CA PRO A 10 25.52 -6.70 16.98
C PRO A 10 26.69 -6.46 17.96
N VAL A 11 27.32 -7.55 18.38
CA VAL A 11 28.29 -7.73 19.50
C VAL A 11 29.60 -6.90 19.38
N LYS A 12 29.64 -5.86 18.55
CA LYS A 12 30.71 -4.85 18.48
C LYS A 12 30.34 -3.51 19.12
N LEU A 13 29.07 -3.27 19.45
CA LEU A 13 28.64 -2.05 20.18
C LEU A 13 28.67 -2.21 21.71
N SER A 14 28.97 -3.40 22.24
CA SER A 14 29.00 -3.71 23.67
C SER A 14 30.31 -3.40 24.40
N ASN A 15 31.38 -3.01 23.68
CA ASN A 15 32.71 -2.82 24.27
C ASN A 15 33.02 -1.37 24.69
N ASP A 16 32.10 -0.42 24.46
CA ASP A 16 32.20 0.97 24.93
C ASP A 16 31.10 1.22 25.97
N SER A 17 31.45 1.03 27.25
CA SER A 17 30.52 0.90 28.38
C SER A 17 29.94 2.23 28.90
N THR A 18 29.67 3.18 28.00
CA THR A 18 29.36 4.58 28.34
C THR A 18 28.12 5.19 27.67
N ILE A 19 27.14 4.38 27.22
CA ILE A 19 25.78 4.90 27.03
C ILE A 19 25.12 5.06 28.41
N LYS A 20 25.32 6.23 29.05
CA LYS A 20 24.60 6.59 30.27
C LYS A 20 23.12 6.79 29.95
N VAL A 21 22.25 6.39 30.89
CA VAL A 21 20.79 6.56 30.78
C VAL A 21 20.41 8.06 30.69
N GLU A 22 21.15 8.92 31.39
CA GLU A 22 21.01 10.39 31.35
C GLU A 22 21.11 10.92 29.90
N THR A 23 22.11 10.49 29.13
CA THR A 23 22.30 10.87 27.71
C THR A 23 21.27 10.27 26.75
N PHE A 24 20.29 9.50 27.22
CA PHE A 24 19.13 9.07 26.43
C PHE A 24 17.90 9.94 26.73
N LEU A 25 17.70 10.33 28.00
CA LEU A 25 16.60 11.21 28.42
C LEU A 25 16.72 12.61 27.79
N ASP A 26 17.90 13.22 27.82
CA ASP A 26 18.16 14.52 27.17
C ASP A 26 17.85 14.50 25.66
N LYS A 27 18.02 13.35 25.01
CA LYS A 27 17.70 13.17 23.58
C LYS A 27 16.21 13.00 23.34
N GLU A 28 15.48 12.34 24.23
CA GLU A 28 14.02 12.21 24.12
C GLU A 28 13.34 13.57 24.23
N ASP A 29 13.79 14.43 25.15
CA ASP A 29 13.31 15.81 25.25
C ASP A 29 13.62 16.63 23.98
N LYS A 30 14.86 16.52 23.46
CA LYS A 30 15.24 17.19 22.20
C LYS A 30 14.48 16.70 20.97
N LEU A 31 14.21 15.40 20.86
CA LEU A 31 13.38 14.82 19.79
C LEU A 31 11.89 15.17 19.92
N ASN A 32 11.47 15.72 21.07
CA ASN A 32 10.12 16.22 21.31
C ASN A 32 10.01 17.75 21.19
N GLU A 33 11.07 18.46 20.79
CA GLU A 33 10.99 19.88 20.41
C GLU A 33 10.15 20.05 19.12
N PRO A 34 9.35 21.14 19.00
CA PRO A 34 8.54 21.38 17.81
C PRO A 34 9.40 21.49 16.54
N GLY A 35 8.98 20.83 15.45
CA GLY A 35 9.73 20.75 14.20
C GLY A 35 10.69 19.56 14.11
N LYS A 36 10.91 18.80 15.21
CA LYS A 36 11.78 17.61 15.22
C LYS A 36 11.03 16.30 15.03
N GLU A 37 9.71 16.34 14.77
CA GLU A 37 8.85 15.16 14.64
C GLU A 37 9.32 14.19 13.55
N ARG A 38 9.75 14.71 12.37
CA ARG A 38 10.23 13.90 11.25
C ARG A 38 11.55 13.18 11.59
N ILE A 39 12.45 13.85 12.31
CA ILE A 39 13.71 13.27 12.79
C ILE A 39 13.42 12.18 13.85
N ARG A 40 12.54 12.47 14.81
CA ARG A 40 12.08 11.49 15.83
C ARG A 40 11.51 10.23 15.18
N ASP A 41 10.69 10.37 14.14
CA ASP A 41 10.07 9.24 13.48
C ASP A 41 11.06 8.41 12.64
N LEU A 42 12.05 9.06 12.00
CA LEU A 42 13.16 8.35 11.37
C LEU A 42 13.98 7.50 12.35
N VAL A 43 14.31 8.03 13.54
CA VAL A 43 15.18 7.36 14.51
C VAL A 43 14.48 6.32 15.38
N ARG A 44 13.18 6.04 15.16
CA ARG A 44 12.51 4.84 15.70
C ARG A 44 13.18 3.53 15.23
N ASN A 45 13.92 3.56 14.12
CA ASN A 45 14.73 2.43 13.66
C ASN A 45 15.98 2.28 14.56
N PRO A 46 16.25 1.09 15.15
CA PRO A 46 17.37 0.90 16.10
C PRO A 46 18.76 1.26 15.57
N LEU A 47 19.02 1.05 14.26
CA LEU A 47 20.29 1.43 13.63
C LEU A 47 20.45 2.94 13.57
N ARG A 48 19.40 3.66 13.14
CA ARG A 48 19.39 5.13 13.08
C ARG A 48 19.47 5.75 14.47
N CYS A 49 18.79 5.17 15.46
CA CYS A 49 18.93 5.57 16.86
C CYS A 49 20.39 5.40 17.36
N SER A 50 21.03 4.28 17.04
CA SER A 50 22.42 4.01 17.43
C SER A 50 23.40 5.01 16.79
N LEU A 51 23.21 5.31 15.50
CA LEU A 51 24.01 6.29 14.77
C LEU A 51 23.80 7.72 15.28
N LEU A 52 22.56 8.12 15.59
CA LEU A 52 22.28 9.40 16.25
C LEU A 52 22.94 9.47 17.63
N CYS A 53 22.87 8.40 18.41
CA CYS A 53 23.52 8.33 19.72
C CYS A 53 25.04 8.50 19.63
N ARG A 54 25.71 7.92 18.61
CA ARG A 54 27.15 8.10 18.39
C ARG A 54 27.49 9.47 17.80
N SER A 55 26.70 10.01 16.87
CA SER A 55 26.93 11.37 16.35
C SER A 55 26.84 12.42 17.46
N TRP A 56 25.92 12.24 18.42
CA TRP A 56 25.77 13.07 19.62
C TRP A 56 26.94 12.98 20.62
N GLN A 57 27.69 11.88 20.61
CA GLN A 57 28.90 11.74 21.44
C GLN A 57 30.12 12.45 20.82
N VAL A 58 30.08 12.72 19.51
CA VAL A 58 31.22 13.23 18.72
C VAL A 58 31.03 14.67 18.26
N GLY A 59 29.78 15.13 18.11
CA GLY A 59 29.41 16.51 17.75
C GLY A 59 28.67 17.26 18.87
N GLU A 60 28.46 18.56 18.68
CA GLU A 60 27.97 19.54 19.69
C GLU A 60 26.50 19.38 20.13
N GLY A 61 25.87 18.21 19.93
CA GLY A 61 24.52 17.92 20.46
C GLY A 61 23.36 18.69 19.81
N ASN A 62 23.48 19.05 18.53
CA ASN A 62 22.40 19.70 17.77
C ASN A 62 21.69 18.71 16.83
N LEU A 63 20.36 18.63 16.92
CA LEU A 63 19.54 17.90 15.95
C LEU A 63 19.46 18.67 14.63
N PRO A 64 19.70 18.01 13.48
CA PRO A 64 19.50 18.61 12.16
C PRO A 64 18.02 18.94 11.91
N ASP A 65 17.76 19.76 10.90
CA ASP A 65 16.42 20.18 10.48
C ASP A 65 15.91 19.33 9.31
N THR A 66 16.79 18.92 8.39
CA THR A 66 16.44 18.08 7.24
C THR A 66 16.90 16.63 7.42
N LYS A 67 16.24 15.70 6.72
CA LYS A 67 16.70 14.30 6.68
C LYS A 67 18.10 14.19 6.07
N ALA A 68 18.38 15.01 5.05
CA ALA A 68 19.65 14.97 4.35
C ALA A 68 20.83 15.35 5.25
N GLN A 69 20.67 16.37 6.10
CA GLN A 69 21.65 16.73 7.12
C GLN A 69 21.85 15.59 8.15
N LEU A 70 20.79 14.88 8.56
CA LEU A 70 20.91 13.72 9.44
C LEU A 70 21.74 12.60 8.80
N TYR A 71 21.49 12.31 7.52
CA TYR A 71 22.28 11.32 6.79
C TYR A 71 23.72 11.75 6.54
N GLU A 72 23.97 13.04 6.34
CA GLU A 72 25.31 13.62 6.28
C GLU A 72 26.07 13.43 7.60
N GLN A 73 25.43 13.75 8.73
CA GLN A 73 25.97 13.49 10.07
C GLN A 73 26.27 12.00 10.29
N PHE A 74 25.40 11.09 9.85
CA PHE A 74 25.64 9.64 9.94
C PHE A 74 26.83 9.19 9.08
N VAL A 75 26.95 9.71 7.86
CA VAL A 75 28.09 9.43 6.96
C VAL A 75 29.39 9.92 7.58
N GLU A 76 29.44 11.15 8.11
CA GLU A 76 30.60 11.65 8.84
C GLU A 76 30.94 10.79 10.06
N THR A 77 29.94 10.42 10.86
CA THR A 77 30.10 9.59 12.05
C THR A 77 30.73 8.23 11.69
N ILE A 78 30.29 7.59 10.60
CA ILE A 78 30.86 6.34 10.12
C ILE A 78 32.32 6.54 9.64
N TYR A 79 32.63 7.63 8.93
CA TYR A 79 34.01 7.93 8.53
C TYR A 79 34.95 8.21 9.71
N GLN A 80 34.48 8.91 10.75
CA GLN A 80 35.30 9.14 11.95
C GLN A 80 35.49 7.85 12.74
N TRP A 81 34.42 7.09 12.99
CA TRP A 81 34.49 5.81 13.72
C TRP A 81 35.45 4.82 13.06
N LYS A 82 35.49 4.77 11.71
CA LYS A 82 36.41 3.88 10.99
C LYS A 82 37.89 4.28 11.13
N LYS A 83 38.23 5.53 11.46
CA LYS A 83 39.61 5.95 11.79
C LYS A 83 40.09 5.44 13.15
N GLU A 84 39.19 5.01 14.03
CA GLU A 84 39.54 4.36 15.29
C GLU A 84 40.09 2.93 15.08
N ILE A 85 39.95 2.37 13.87
CA ILE A 85 40.54 1.07 13.50
C ILE A 85 42.05 1.24 13.25
N PRO A 86 42.92 0.46 13.91
CA PRO A 86 44.35 0.45 13.62
C PRO A 86 44.65 0.25 12.13
N ASP A 87 45.65 0.98 11.63
CA ASP A 87 46.10 0.92 10.23
C ASP A 87 44.99 1.24 9.18
N PHE A 88 43.99 2.05 9.56
CA PHE A 88 43.05 2.67 8.62
C PHE A 88 43.31 4.17 8.47
N THR A 89 43.82 4.57 7.31
CA THR A 89 43.93 5.97 6.90
C THR A 89 43.16 6.19 5.60
N ILE A 90 42.54 7.36 5.47
CA ILE A 90 41.70 7.73 4.33
C ILE A 90 41.77 9.25 4.16
N SER A 91 42.25 9.73 3.01
CA SER A 91 42.39 11.17 2.75
C SER A 91 41.06 11.82 2.39
N LEU A 92 40.95 13.14 2.56
CA LEU A 92 39.74 13.88 2.16
C LEU A 92 39.41 13.68 0.67
N LYS A 93 40.42 13.60 -0.18
CA LYS A 93 40.26 13.35 -1.63
C LYS A 93 39.67 11.96 -1.90
N GLU A 94 40.21 10.91 -1.27
CA GLU A 94 39.68 9.54 -1.40
C GLU A 94 38.24 9.44 -0.90
N LYS A 95 37.90 10.14 0.19
CA LYS A 95 36.54 10.20 0.73
C LYS A 95 35.57 10.83 -0.29
N GLN A 96 35.97 11.95 -0.90
CA GLN A 96 35.18 12.63 -1.93
C GLN A 96 35.01 11.77 -3.18
N GLU A 97 36.09 11.14 -3.66
CA GLU A 97 36.07 10.26 -4.83
C GLU A 97 35.20 9.02 -4.58
N LEU A 98 35.33 8.38 -3.42
CA LEU A 98 34.49 7.25 -3.01
C LEU A 98 33.01 7.65 -2.90
N ASN A 99 32.68 8.75 -2.20
CA ASN A 99 31.30 9.19 -2.06
C ASN A 99 30.65 9.50 -3.41
N LYS A 100 31.41 10.11 -4.35
CA LYS A 100 30.94 10.37 -5.72
C LYS A 100 30.62 9.06 -6.46
N SER A 101 31.52 8.08 -6.41
CA SER A 101 31.34 6.80 -7.11
C SER A 101 30.26 5.92 -6.46
N LEU A 102 30.12 5.93 -5.13
CA LEU A 102 28.98 5.33 -4.40
C LEU A 102 27.67 5.99 -4.82
N GLY A 103 27.62 7.31 -4.99
CA GLY A 103 26.44 8.01 -5.45
C GLY A 103 26.06 7.68 -6.89
N GLN A 104 27.04 7.59 -7.80
CA GLN A 104 26.78 7.14 -9.18
C GLN A 104 26.29 5.70 -9.25
N LEU A 105 26.84 4.81 -8.42
CA LEU A 105 26.37 3.42 -8.27
C LEU A 105 24.95 3.38 -7.72
N ALA A 106 24.66 4.11 -6.65
CA ALA A 106 23.35 4.18 -6.02
C ALA A 106 22.28 4.72 -6.97
N ARG A 107 22.56 5.83 -7.66
CA ARG A 107 21.63 6.43 -8.64
C ARG A 107 21.23 5.43 -9.73
N GLN A 108 22.19 4.73 -10.32
CA GLN A 108 21.93 3.70 -11.35
C GLN A 108 21.36 2.40 -10.79
N ALA A 109 21.52 2.13 -9.49
CA ALA A 109 20.88 1.00 -8.84
C ALA A 109 19.39 1.26 -8.59
N ILE A 110 18.99 2.48 -8.23
CA ILE A 110 17.57 2.84 -8.01
C ILE A 110 16.74 2.70 -9.31
N ASP A 111 17.34 3.01 -10.47
CA ASP A 111 16.74 2.76 -11.79
C ASP A 111 16.44 1.26 -12.08
N ARG A 112 16.93 0.31 -11.26
CA ARG A 112 16.78 -1.15 -11.46
C ARG A 112 15.75 -1.75 -10.51
N GLU A 113 14.48 -1.48 -10.75
CA GLU A 113 13.33 -1.86 -9.89
C GLU A 113 13.45 -3.22 -9.17
N THR A 114 13.76 -4.31 -9.90
CA THR A 114 13.83 -5.69 -9.37
C THR A 114 15.15 -6.07 -8.69
N SER A 115 16.22 -5.28 -8.85
CA SER A 115 17.56 -5.58 -8.32
C SER A 115 18.22 -4.41 -7.59
N ARG A 116 17.49 -3.32 -7.31
CA ARG A 116 18.03 -2.08 -6.73
C ARG A 116 18.80 -2.25 -5.42
N PHE A 117 18.51 -3.30 -4.65
CA PHE A 117 19.21 -3.61 -3.39
C PHE A 117 20.19 -4.80 -3.47
N ILE A 118 20.29 -5.48 -4.62
CA ILE A 118 21.13 -6.67 -4.84
C ILE A 118 21.97 -6.43 -6.11
N LEU A 119 23.19 -5.96 -5.90
CA LEU A 119 24.07 -5.45 -6.95
C LEU A 119 25.09 -6.52 -7.36
N GLY A 120 25.00 -7.01 -8.60
CA GLY A 120 25.97 -7.96 -9.15
C GLY A 120 27.39 -7.37 -9.24
N HIS A 121 28.41 -8.20 -9.03
CA HIS A 121 29.82 -7.81 -8.98
C HIS A 121 30.26 -6.93 -10.17
N ASP A 122 29.92 -7.31 -11.41
CA ASP A 122 30.31 -6.57 -12.61
C ASP A 122 29.74 -5.14 -12.62
N PHE A 123 28.49 -4.99 -12.17
CA PHE A 123 27.84 -3.69 -12.08
C PHE A 123 28.52 -2.79 -11.05
N VAL A 124 28.85 -3.33 -9.87
CA VAL A 124 29.59 -2.61 -8.83
C VAL A 124 30.98 -2.19 -9.33
N ASN A 125 31.74 -3.12 -9.92
CA ASN A 125 33.06 -2.85 -10.48
C ASN A 125 33.01 -1.79 -11.59
N SER A 126 32.01 -1.81 -12.46
CA SER A 126 31.86 -0.83 -13.56
C SER A 126 31.64 0.62 -13.11
N LYS A 127 31.46 0.86 -11.80
CA LYS A 127 31.27 2.21 -11.21
C LYS A 127 32.30 2.55 -10.13
N LEU A 128 32.95 1.56 -9.52
CA LEU A 128 34.00 1.77 -8.51
C LEU A 128 35.43 1.60 -9.06
N LEU A 129 35.60 1.18 -10.32
CA LEU A 129 36.88 1.20 -11.04
C LEU A 129 37.00 2.46 -11.91
N ASN A 130 38.18 3.07 -11.93
CA ASN A 130 38.42 4.30 -12.69
C ASN A 130 38.45 4.04 -14.21
N SER A 131 38.00 5.00 -15.02
CA SER A 131 37.82 4.85 -16.48
C SER A 131 39.13 4.77 -17.30
N LYS A 132 40.26 4.46 -16.67
CA LYS A 132 41.59 4.34 -17.29
C LYS A 132 42.08 2.91 -17.50
N GLY A 133 41.28 1.90 -17.12
CA GLY A 133 41.56 0.49 -17.44
C GLY A 133 42.67 -0.17 -16.60
N GLU A 134 43.17 0.49 -15.56
CA GLU A 134 44.03 -0.12 -14.55
C GLU A 134 43.19 -0.87 -13.51
N GLN A 135 43.75 -1.93 -12.91
CA GLN A 135 43.14 -2.72 -11.83
C GLN A 135 43.14 -1.97 -10.47
N ASP A 136 42.78 -0.69 -10.48
CA ASP A 136 42.70 0.12 -9.25
C ASP A 136 41.40 -0.17 -8.49
N GLU A 137 41.35 -1.33 -7.84
CA GLU A 137 40.25 -1.75 -6.96
C GLU A 137 40.16 -0.93 -5.66
N ARG A 138 40.94 0.16 -5.49
CA ARG A 138 41.04 0.93 -4.25
C ARG A 138 39.69 1.41 -3.73
N LEU A 139 38.86 2.04 -4.57
CA LEU A 139 37.54 2.55 -4.13
C LEU A 139 36.58 1.40 -3.79
N PHE A 140 36.63 0.30 -4.53
CA PHE A 140 35.85 -0.91 -4.25
C PHE A 140 36.23 -1.54 -2.90
N ASN A 141 37.53 -1.78 -2.69
CA ASN A 141 38.05 -2.33 -1.43
C ASN A 141 37.81 -1.36 -0.25
N LEU A 142 37.84 -0.05 -0.49
CA LEU A 142 37.51 0.97 0.52
C LEU A 142 36.02 0.95 0.89
N ALA A 143 35.12 0.82 -0.10
CA ALA A 143 33.68 0.65 0.13
C ALA A 143 33.38 -0.58 1.00
N LEU A 144 34.06 -1.71 0.76
CA LEU A 144 33.95 -2.92 1.57
C LEU A 144 34.55 -2.75 2.99
N LYS A 145 35.74 -2.15 3.14
CA LYS A 145 36.39 -1.95 4.45
C LYS A 145 35.60 -0.98 5.35
N LEU A 146 35.00 0.05 4.75
CA LEU A 146 34.05 0.95 5.43
C LEU A 146 32.70 0.27 5.71
N GLY A 147 32.33 -0.76 4.96
CA GLY A 147 31.03 -1.44 5.06
C GLY A 147 29.90 -0.70 4.33
N TRP A 148 30.23 0.30 3.50
CA TRP A 148 29.26 0.98 2.64
C TRP A 148 28.64 0.02 1.63
N LEU A 149 29.44 -0.93 1.13
CA LEU A 149 28.98 -2.11 0.43
C LEU A 149 29.31 -3.36 1.25
N ASN A 150 28.41 -4.33 1.25
CA ASN A 150 28.57 -5.60 1.95
C ASN A 150 28.30 -6.73 0.97
N ASN A 151 29.16 -7.76 0.95
CA ASN A 151 28.91 -8.98 0.18
C ASN A 151 27.79 -9.76 0.88
N ILE A 152 26.69 -10.00 0.16
CA ILE A 152 25.49 -10.68 0.68
C ILE A 152 25.32 -12.10 0.11
N GLY A 153 26.24 -12.57 -0.75
CA GLY A 153 26.21 -13.92 -1.28
C GLY A 153 26.80 -14.06 -2.69
N LYS A 154 26.42 -15.16 -3.35
CA LYS A 154 26.75 -15.43 -4.76
C LYS A 154 25.58 -15.06 -5.66
N ASP A 155 25.87 -14.66 -6.89
CA ASP A 155 24.86 -14.44 -7.92
C ASP A 155 24.15 -15.76 -8.25
N LEU A 156 22.82 -15.76 -8.25
CA LEU A 156 22.00 -16.94 -8.54
C LEU A 156 22.16 -17.43 -9.99
N LYS A 157 22.49 -16.54 -10.93
CA LYS A 157 22.76 -16.88 -12.33
C LYS A 157 24.23 -17.23 -12.58
N ASN A 158 25.15 -16.74 -11.76
CA ASN A 158 26.58 -17.04 -11.89
C ASN A 158 27.27 -17.22 -10.52
N PRO A 159 27.30 -18.44 -9.97
CA PRO A 159 27.88 -18.71 -8.64
C PRO A 159 29.36 -18.34 -8.45
N LEU A 160 30.09 -18.05 -9.53
CA LEU A 160 31.47 -17.55 -9.44
C LEU A 160 31.49 -16.09 -8.95
N LYS A 161 30.49 -15.28 -9.33
CA LYS A 161 30.41 -13.85 -9.01
C LYS A 161 29.64 -13.60 -7.71
N ASN A 162 30.06 -12.55 -6.98
CA ASN A 162 29.41 -12.13 -5.74
C ASN A 162 28.28 -11.14 -6.02
N VAL A 163 27.37 -10.99 -5.06
CA VAL A 163 26.36 -9.91 -5.01
C VAL A 163 26.57 -9.04 -3.77
N TYR A 164 26.28 -7.75 -3.90
CA TYR A 164 26.55 -6.73 -2.89
C TYR A 164 25.30 -5.92 -2.58
N ALA A 165 25.18 -5.44 -1.35
CA ALA A 165 24.16 -4.47 -0.96
C ALA A 165 24.80 -3.26 -0.26
N PHE A 166 24.14 -2.11 -0.34
CA PHE A 166 24.49 -0.98 0.52
C PHE A 166 24.24 -1.33 2.00
N TYR A 167 24.96 -0.66 2.90
CA TYR A 167 24.82 -0.85 4.36
C TYR A 167 23.36 -0.78 4.86
N HIS A 168 22.56 0.11 4.28
CA HIS A 168 21.11 0.19 4.45
C HIS A 168 20.52 0.90 3.21
N PRO A 169 19.31 0.54 2.73
CA PRO A 169 18.63 1.22 1.61
C PRO A 169 18.66 2.75 1.68
N ALA A 170 18.35 3.33 2.84
CA ALA A 170 18.37 4.78 3.00
C ALA A 170 19.75 5.46 2.84
N PHE A 171 20.88 4.75 3.01
CA PHE A 171 22.19 5.29 2.63
C PHE A 171 22.38 5.28 1.12
N GLN A 172 21.86 4.27 0.42
CA GLN A 172 21.81 4.25 -1.05
C GLN A 172 20.96 5.42 -1.57
N GLU A 173 19.79 5.65 -1.00
CA GLU A 173 18.90 6.77 -1.36
C GLU A 173 19.60 8.13 -1.14
N TYR A 174 20.30 8.30 -0.02
CA TYR A 174 21.12 9.50 0.25
C TYR A 174 22.29 9.67 -0.72
N PHE A 175 23.07 8.61 -0.99
CA PHE A 175 24.17 8.67 -1.96
C PHE A 175 23.66 8.95 -3.38
N ALA A 176 22.51 8.40 -3.76
CA ALA A 176 21.87 8.70 -5.04
C ALA A 176 21.47 10.18 -5.13
N ALA A 177 20.87 10.75 -4.08
CA ALA A 177 20.54 12.18 -4.02
C ALA A 177 21.80 13.06 -4.18
N LYS A 178 22.88 12.79 -3.43
CA LYS A 178 24.18 13.48 -3.56
C LYS A 178 24.83 13.40 -4.96
N ALA A 179 24.36 12.51 -5.84
CA ALA A 179 24.89 12.33 -7.20
C ALA A 179 24.02 12.95 -8.31
N ILE A 180 23.04 13.78 -7.94
CA ILE A 180 22.11 14.43 -8.87
C ILE A 180 22.35 15.94 -8.82
N GLU A 181 22.85 16.49 -9.91
CA GLU A 181 23.29 17.89 -10.02
C GLU A 181 22.14 18.84 -10.41
N ASP A 182 21.08 18.33 -11.04
CA ASP A 182 20.00 19.12 -11.65
C ASP A 182 18.65 18.37 -11.52
N TRP A 183 17.58 19.09 -11.16
CA TRP A 183 16.25 18.52 -10.93
C TRP A 183 15.59 17.93 -12.18
N HIS A 184 16.00 18.31 -13.39
CA HIS A 184 15.50 17.72 -14.64
C HIS A 184 15.82 16.22 -14.75
N PHE A 185 16.73 15.71 -13.90
CA PHE A 185 16.94 14.27 -13.72
C PHE A 185 15.70 13.56 -13.13
N PHE A 186 14.88 14.23 -12.31
CA PHE A 186 13.63 13.69 -11.78
C PHE A 186 12.45 13.96 -12.71
N LEU A 187 12.38 15.18 -13.27
CA LEU A 187 11.26 15.65 -14.06
C LEU A 187 11.72 16.32 -15.36
N LYS A 188 11.44 15.68 -16.50
CA LYS A 188 11.51 16.32 -17.82
C LYS A 188 10.11 16.23 -18.43
N HIS A 189 9.24 17.15 -18.03
CA HIS A 189 7.89 17.21 -18.55
C HIS A 189 7.92 17.56 -20.05
N ILE A 190 7.23 16.77 -20.87
CA ILE A 190 7.05 17.02 -22.30
C ILE A 190 5.54 16.97 -22.58
N PRO A 191 4.87 18.14 -22.67
CA PRO A 191 3.43 18.20 -22.90
C PRO A 191 3.04 17.43 -24.16
N LYS A 192 1.93 16.70 -24.10
CA LYS A 192 1.36 15.93 -25.22
C LYS A 192 2.21 14.77 -25.76
N ASN A 193 3.42 14.54 -25.24
CA ASN A 193 4.25 13.38 -25.59
C ASN A 193 5.05 12.85 -24.38
N PRO A 194 4.37 12.38 -23.31
CA PRO A 194 5.05 11.92 -22.11
C PRO A 194 5.89 10.65 -22.31
N SER A 195 5.71 9.91 -23.40
CA SER A 195 6.63 8.82 -23.78
C SER A 195 8.08 9.27 -24.05
N GLN A 196 8.31 10.56 -24.31
CA GLN A 196 9.67 11.12 -24.49
C GLN A 196 10.19 11.91 -23.28
N GLY A 197 9.33 12.08 -22.26
CA GLY A 197 9.68 12.79 -21.04
C GLY A 197 10.33 11.90 -19.98
N ASN A 198 10.46 12.44 -18.78
CA ASN A 198 10.99 11.75 -17.61
C ASN A 198 10.13 12.11 -16.40
N TYR A 199 9.65 11.11 -15.68
CA TYR A 199 8.59 11.25 -14.66
C TYR A 199 8.89 10.43 -13.40
N ARG A 200 10.17 10.39 -12.99
CA ARG A 200 10.62 9.73 -11.75
C ARG A 200 9.91 10.28 -10.51
N ILE A 201 9.36 11.49 -10.57
CA ILE A 201 8.47 12.06 -9.54
C ILE A 201 7.24 11.18 -9.19
N PHE A 202 6.81 10.28 -10.08
CA PHE A 202 5.70 9.34 -9.85
C PHE A 202 6.14 7.89 -9.59
N GLU A 203 7.45 7.63 -9.61
CA GLU A 203 8.05 6.33 -9.35
C GLU A 203 8.32 6.17 -7.84
N PRO A 204 7.70 5.20 -7.14
CA PRO A 204 7.82 5.08 -5.68
C PRO A 204 9.27 4.97 -5.16
N GLN A 205 10.17 4.36 -5.96
CA GLN A 205 11.60 4.25 -5.66
C GLN A 205 12.36 5.59 -5.60
N TRP A 206 11.82 6.66 -6.19
CA TRP A 206 12.47 7.97 -6.27
C TRP A 206 11.95 9.00 -5.26
N LYS A 207 10.83 8.76 -4.55
CA LYS A 207 10.28 9.69 -3.54
C LYS A 207 11.31 10.08 -2.47
N GLU A 208 11.91 9.11 -1.78
CA GLU A 208 12.87 9.43 -0.70
C GLU A 208 14.18 10.07 -1.23
N PRO A 209 14.81 9.61 -2.34
CA PRO A 209 15.91 10.35 -2.98
C PRO A 209 15.57 11.80 -3.36
N ILE A 210 14.33 12.09 -3.81
CA ILE A 210 13.87 13.45 -4.13
C ILE A 210 13.80 14.31 -2.86
N LEU A 211 13.22 13.80 -1.78
CA LEU A 211 13.14 14.50 -0.50
C LEU A 211 14.55 14.75 0.08
N LEU A 212 15.42 13.74 0.04
CA LEU A 212 16.82 13.87 0.46
C LEU A 212 17.57 14.90 -0.40
N TRP A 213 17.30 14.98 -1.71
CA TRP A 213 17.89 15.99 -2.60
C TRP A 213 17.46 17.41 -2.21
N LEU A 214 16.16 17.65 -2.00
CA LEU A 214 15.64 18.94 -1.53
C LEU A 214 16.25 19.36 -0.19
N GLY A 215 16.57 18.41 0.70
CA GLY A 215 17.22 18.67 1.99
C GLY A 215 18.72 19.01 1.93
N LEU A 216 19.41 18.84 0.79
CA LEU A 216 20.86 19.06 0.69
C LEU A 216 21.24 20.54 0.81
N GLN A 217 22.12 20.87 1.76
CA GLN A 217 22.57 22.24 2.04
C GLN A 217 23.47 22.84 0.95
N GLU A 218 24.15 22.00 0.16
CA GLU A 218 25.10 22.41 -0.87
C GLU A 218 24.45 22.78 -2.23
N LEU A 219 23.14 22.55 -2.38
CA LEU A 219 22.40 22.90 -3.60
C LEU A 219 21.93 24.36 -3.56
N ALA A 220 22.04 25.02 -4.71
CA ALA A 220 21.55 26.38 -4.92
C ALA A 220 20.03 26.49 -4.64
N LYS A 221 19.60 27.59 -4.00
CA LYS A 221 18.20 27.80 -3.62
C LYS A 221 17.29 27.80 -4.86
N GLU A 222 17.76 28.41 -5.93
CA GLU A 222 17.06 28.59 -7.21
C GLU A 222 16.72 27.25 -7.87
N GLN A 223 17.57 26.23 -7.72
CA GLN A 223 17.30 24.88 -8.23
C GLN A 223 16.17 24.19 -7.46
N LYS A 224 16.02 24.47 -6.16
CA LYS A 224 14.96 23.91 -5.32
C LYS A 224 13.62 24.62 -5.58
N GLU A 225 13.63 25.95 -5.63
CA GLU A 225 12.44 26.76 -5.96
C GLU A 225 11.89 26.36 -7.35
N ALA A 226 12.73 26.34 -8.38
CA ALA A 226 12.32 25.96 -9.74
C ALA A 226 11.77 24.53 -9.84
N PHE A 227 12.27 23.60 -9.02
CA PHE A 227 11.75 22.24 -8.98
C PHE A 227 10.39 22.16 -8.26
N ILE A 228 10.22 22.87 -7.14
CA ILE A 228 8.92 22.96 -6.46
C ILE A 228 7.88 23.63 -7.37
N GLU A 229 8.24 24.70 -8.08
CA GLU A 229 7.40 25.34 -9.09
C GLU A 229 6.98 24.34 -10.18
N ALA A 230 7.92 23.58 -10.75
CA ALA A 230 7.64 22.55 -11.76
C ALA A 230 6.78 21.36 -11.26
N LEU A 231 6.73 21.10 -9.95
CA LEU A 231 5.82 20.11 -9.34
C LEU A 231 4.42 20.68 -9.12
N VAL A 232 4.33 21.93 -8.63
CA VAL A 232 3.07 22.61 -8.30
C VAL A 232 2.27 22.96 -9.57
N ASP A 233 2.98 23.39 -10.62
CA ASP A 233 2.43 23.84 -11.89
C ASP A 233 2.40 22.73 -12.96
N PHE A 234 2.52 21.45 -12.55
CA PHE A 234 2.44 20.29 -13.44
C PHE A 234 1.04 20.17 -14.07
N ASP A 235 0.99 20.00 -15.40
CA ASP A 235 -0.22 19.72 -16.21
C ASP A 235 -0.17 18.25 -16.65
N ASP A 236 -1.18 17.45 -16.30
CA ASP A 236 -1.24 16.03 -16.68
C ASP A 236 -2.00 15.73 -17.98
N GLY A 237 -2.54 16.78 -18.61
CA GLY A 237 -3.30 16.72 -19.85
C GLY A 237 -4.67 16.06 -19.74
N CYS A 238 -5.13 15.62 -18.56
CA CYS A 238 -6.37 14.85 -18.44
C CYS A 238 -7.63 15.68 -18.72
N GLY A 239 -7.54 17.01 -18.66
CA GLY A 239 -8.62 17.94 -18.96
C GLY A 239 -8.75 19.04 -17.92
N LYS A 240 -9.64 20.01 -18.16
CA LYS A 240 -9.94 21.05 -17.16
C LYS A 240 -11.08 20.59 -16.27
N TRP A 241 -10.78 20.43 -14.99
CA TRP A 241 -11.77 20.11 -13.96
C TRP A 241 -12.44 21.38 -13.43
N LEU A 242 -13.66 21.25 -12.90
CA LEU A 242 -14.43 22.36 -12.37
C LEU A 242 -14.54 22.23 -10.85
N THR A 243 -14.03 23.21 -10.10
CA THR A 243 -14.13 23.31 -8.63
C THR A 243 -15.54 23.10 -8.06
N GLN A 244 -16.58 23.34 -8.86
CA GLN A 244 -17.99 23.09 -8.52
C GLN A 244 -18.35 21.60 -8.40
N GLU A 245 -17.53 20.70 -8.97
CA GLU A 245 -17.69 19.23 -8.90
C GLU A 245 -16.82 18.59 -7.81
N GLY A 246 -16.09 19.40 -7.02
CA GLY A 246 -15.20 18.91 -5.97
C GLY A 246 -13.88 18.33 -6.49
N VAL A 247 -13.52 18.59 -7.74
CA VAL A 247 -12.23 18.25 -8.37
C VAL A 247 -11.76 19.47 -9.17
N ASP A 248 -10.50 19.86 -9.03
CA ASP A 248 -9.91 21.05 -9.67
C ASP A 248 -8.59 20.79 -10.39
N LYS A 249 -8.01 19.59 -10.25
CA LYS A 249 -6.76 19.16 -10.86
C LYS A 249 -6.84 17.75 -11.43
N GLY A 250 -5.91 17.44 -12.33
CA GLY A 250 -5.68 16.10 -12.87
C GLY A 250 -5.16 15.10 -11.83
N PHE A 251 -5.27 13.80 -12.14
CA PHE A 251 -4.85 12.71 -11.24
C PHE A 251 -3.36 12.78 -10.89
N TYR A 252 -2.49 13.07 -11.87
CA TYR A 252 -1.04 13.17 -11.66
C TYR A 252 -0.61 14.58 -11.23
N GLU A 253 -1.44 15.59 -11.46
CA GLU A 253 -1.24 16.94 -10.90
C GLU A 253 -1.34 16.91 -9.37
N TYR A 254 -2.37 16.24 -8.80
CA TYR A 254 -2.44 16.01 -7.35
C TYR A 254 -1.20 15.25 -6.85
N ARG A 255 -0.79 14.17 -7.52
CA ARG A 255 0.40 13.39 -7.13
C ARG A 255 1.69 14.23 -7.15
N ALA A 256 1.85 15.15 -8.11
CA ALA A 256 2.99 16.07 -8.15
C ALA A 256 2.93 17.10 -7.01
N TYR A 257 1.74 17.62 -6.70
CA TYR A 257 1.51 18.54 -5.60
C TYR A 257 1.77 17.91 -4.23
N TRP A 258 1.38 16.65 -4.01
CA TRP A 258 1.72 15.89 -2.78
C TRP A 258 3.23 15.71 -2.60
N LEU A 259 3.99 15.57 -3.71
CA LEU A 259 5.44 15.53 -3.64
C LEU A 259 6.04 16.91 -3.30
N ALA A 260 5.49 18.00 -3.83
CA ALA A 260 5.87 19.35 -3.44
C ALA A 260 5.59 19.62 -1.95
N ALA A 261 4.43 19.17 -1.45
CA ALA A 261 4.02 19.24 -0.04
C ALA A 261 5.03 18.56 0.89
N ALA A 262 5.43 17.34 0.57
CA ALA A 262 6.46 16.61 1.32
C ALA A 262 7.85 17.27 1.19
N GLY A 263 8.11 17.91 0.04
CA GLY A 263 9.35 18.58 -0.30
C GLY A 263 9.62 19.87 0.48
N ILE A 264 8.60 20.71 0.71
CA ILE A 264 8.77 21.96 1.47
C ILE A 264 9.23 21.72 2.93
N ALA A 265 8.89 20.56 3.52
CA ALA A 265 9.38 20.17 4.84
C ALA A 265 10.86 19.71 4.86
N GLU A 266 11.53 19.59 3.71
CA GLU A 266 13.00 19.48 3.59
C GLU A 266 13.64 20.81 3.15
N PHE A 267 12.84 21.80 2.76
CA PHE A 267 13.28 23.07 2.20
C PHE A 267 12.51 24.24 2.85
N GLY A 268 12.79 24.46 4.15
CA GLY A 268 12.04 25.41 4.99
C GLY A 268 12.09 26.90 4.56
N ASP A 269 12.97 27.26 3.62
CA ASP A 269 13.07 28.59 3.02
C ASP A 269 12.23 28.77 1.73
N CYS A 270 11.44 27.76 1.34
CA CYS A 270 10.66 27.78 0.09
C CYS A 270 9.66 28.93 0.03
N SER A 271 9.70 29.71 -1.04
CA SER A 271 8.86 30.88 -1.27
C SER A 271 7.35 30.57 -1.36
N ARG A 272 6.97 29.40 -1.89
CA ARG A 272 5.57 28.95 -2.05
C ARG A 272 5.08 28.08 -0.87
N ALA A 273 5.83 27.97 0.23
CA ALA A 273 5.48 27.06 1.33
C ALA A 273 4.08 27.33 1.91
N ASP A 274 3.73 28.60 2.17
CA ASP A 274 2.43 28.96 2.73
C ASP A 274 1.28 28.73 1.72
N GLU A 275 1.48 29.03 0.43
CA GLU A 275 0.54 28.75 -0.67
C GLU A 275 0.26 27.25 -0.79
N ILE A 276 1.30 26.43 -0.77
CA ILE A 276 1.22 24.96 -0.85
C ILE A 276 0.44 24.42 0.36
N VAL A 277 0.77 24.87 1.57
CA VAL A 277 0.06 24.45 2.80
C VAL A 277 -1.41 24.90 2.77
N GLU A 278 -1.70 26.12 2.34
CA GLU A 278 -3.08 26.62 2.22
C GLU A 278 -3.90 25.78 1.22
N GLN A 279 -3.35 25.49 0.03
CA GLN A 279 -4.03 24.71 -0.99
C GLN A 279 -4.32 23.26 -0.53
N ILE A 280 -3.39 22.64 0.20
CA ILE A 280 -3.58 21.30 0.79
C ILE A 280 -4.67 21.34 1.88
N ILE A 281 -4.71 22.40 2.70
CA ILE A 281 -5.77 22.62 3.69
C ILE A 281 -7.13 22.76 3.01
N GLN A 282 -7.22 23.54 1.92
CA GLN A 282 -8.46 23.69 1.14
C GLN A 282 -8.92 22.35 0.53
N TRP A 283 -8.00 21.55 -0.03
CA TRP A 283 -8.33 20.22 -0.56
C TRP A 283 -8.72 19.21 0.51
N GLY A 284 -8.02 19.21 1.66
CA GLY A 284 -8.29 18.31 2.78
C GLY A 284 -9.62 18.57 3.47
N PHE A 285 -10.07 19.83 3.52
CA PHE A 285 -11.11 20.26 4.45
C PHE A 285 -12.25 21.08 3.82
N GLY A 286 -12.06 21.58 2.60
CA GLY A 286 -12.99 22.46 1.92
C GLY A 286 -12.67 23.94 2.07
N TYR A 287 -13.46 24.78 1.41
CA TYR A 287 -13.37 26.23 1.42
C TYR A 287 -14.77 26.85 1.41
N LEU A 288 -14.88 28.12 1.83
CA LEU A 288 -16.10 28.91 1.68
C LEU A 288 -16.10 29.54 0.29
N ASP A 289 -17.18 29.34 -0.47
CA ASP A 289 -17.34 30.02 -1.77
C ASP A 289 -17.80 31.47 -1.63
N GLU A 290 -17.95 32.18 -2.77
CA GLU A 290 -18.40 33.58 -2.81
C GLU A 290 -19.76 33.84 -2.11
N LYS A 291 -20.54 32.79 -1.84
CA LYS A 291 -21.85 32.86 -1.14
C LYS A 291 -21.76 32.46 0.33
N GLN A 292 -20.56 32.21 0.86
CA GLN A 292 -20.33 31.66 2.20
C GLN A 292 -20.88 30.23 2.37
N GLU A 293 -21.05 29.46 1.29
CA GLU A 293 -21.41 28.04 1.38
C GLU A 293 -20.13 27.18 1.48
N GLN A 294 -20.08 26.26 2.45
CA GLN A 294 -18.97 25.31 2.59
C GLN A 294 -18.94 24.34 1.41
N ARG A 295 -17.93 24.47 0.56
CA ARG A 295 -17.61 23.51 -0.52
C ARG A 295 -16.60 22.49 -0.01
N LYS A 296 -16.75 21.23 -0.42
CA LYS A 296 -15.84 20.12 -0.09
C LYS A 296 -15.36 19.47 -1.39
N PHE A 297 -14.09 19.08 -1.42
CA PHE A 297 -13.53 18.30 -2.52
C PHE A 297 -13.99 16.83 -2.43
N PHE A 298 -13.77 16.08 -3.51
CA PHE A 298 -14.07 14.65 -3.56
C PHE A 298 -13.27 13.89 -2.48
N TYR A 299 -13.88 12.87 -1.88
CA TYR A 299 -13.36 12.31 -0.61
C TYR A 299 -11.95 11.70 -0.72
N LEU A 300 -11.56 11.12 -1.86
CA LEU A 300 -10.19 10.61 -2.04
C LEU A 300 -9.15 11.74 -2.05
N ILE A 301 -9.49 12.90 -2.63
CA ILE A 301 -8.63 14.10 -2.57
C ILE A 301 -8.52 14.58 -1.13
N GLN A 302 -9.62 14.57 -0.37
CA GLN A 302 -9.59 14.97 1.04
C GLN A 302 -8.68 14.08 1.89
N GLU A 303 -8.73 12.76 1.71
CA GLU A 303 -7.87 11.84 2.48
C GLU A 303 -6.40 12.01 2.09
N GLU A 304 -6.07 12.07 0.81
CA GLU A 304 -4.67 12.20 0.37
C GLU A 304 -4.08 13.59 0.66
N ALA A 305 -4.89 14.65 0.64
CA ALA A 305 -4.47 15.95 1.16
C ALA A 305 -4.18 15.93 2.67
N LYS A 306 -4.95 15.17 3.47
CA LYS A 306 -4.67 14.98 4.91
C LYS A 306 -3.40 14.18 5.15
N GLU A 307 -3.10 13.20 4.30
CA GLU A 307 -1.83 12.46 4.34
C GLU A 307 -0.65 13.36 3.94
N ALA A 308 -0.77 14.10 2.83
CA ALA A 308 0.24 15.07 2.40
C ALA A 308 0.51 16.13 3.48
N LEU A 309 -0.53 16.62 4.18
CA LEU A 309 -0.38 17.57 5.29
C LEU A 309 0.42 16.99 6.47
N GLN A 310 0.38 15.68 6.72
CA GLN A 310 1.23 15.03 7.73
C GLN A 310 2.71 15.00 7.32
N GLU A 311 3.02 15.08 6.02
CA GLU A 311 4.39 15.17 5.50
C GLU A 311 4.93 16.62 5.44
N THR A 312 4.10 17.64 5.73
CA THR A 312 4.41 19.10 5.68
C THR A 312 4.79 19.72 7.05
N GLU A 313 4.99 21.06 7.07
CA GLU A 313 5.25 21.95 8.24
C GLU A 313 4.04 22.09 9.20
N ARG A 314 3.53 20.97 9.70
CA ARG A 314 2.32 20.86 10.53
C ARG A 314 2.28 21.78 11.77
N THR A 315 3.43 22.12 12.34
CA THR A 315 3.54 22.96 13.54
C THR A 315 3.09 24.40 13.31
N LYS A 316 3.41 24.99 12.13
CA LYS A 316 3.03 26.37 11.79
C LYS A 316 1.51 26.50 11.64
N ALA A 317 0.88 25.56 10.94
CA ALA A 317 -0.56 25.53 10.75
C ALA A 317 -1.31 25.45 12.10
N ILE A 318 -0.88 24.58 13.02
CA ILE A 318 -1.50 24.47 14.36
C ILE A 318 -1.36 25.78 15.14
N ALA A 319 -0.18 26.42 15.14
CA ALA A 319 0.04 27.65 15.88
C ALA A 319 -0.87 28.80 15.41
N ALA A 320 -1.04 28.95 14.09
CA ALA A 320 -1.90 29.98 13.50
C ALA A 320 -3.38 29.82 13.93
N PHE A 321 -3.93 28.61 13.84
CA PHE A 321 -5.32 28.39 14.25
C PHE A 321 -5.55 28.49 15.77
N VAL A 322 -4.59 28.12 16.62
CA VAL A 322 -4.70 28.36 18.08
C VAL A 322 -4.76 29.86 18.38
N GLN A 323 -3.88 30.65 17.79
CA GLN A 323 -3.89 32.10 17.98
C GLN A 323 -5.20 32.74 17.47
N LEU A 324 -5.75 32.25 16.35
CA LEU A 324 -7.04 32.70 15.85
C LEU A 324 -8.18 32.38 16.83
N LEU A 325 -8.19 31.17 17.39
CA LEU A 325 -9.18 30.71 18.37
C LEU A 325 -9.19 31.57 19.64
N GLU A 326 -8.01 31.93 20.15
CA GLU A 326 -7.85 32.74 21.36
C GLU A 326 -8.17 34.23 21.16
N SER A 327 -7.95 34.76 19.95
CA SER A 327 -8.08 36.20 19.68
C SER A 327 -9.44 36.61 19.11
N THR A 328 -10.17 35.70 18.46
CA THR A 328 -11.45 36.04 17.81
C THR A 328 -12.63 36.15 18.79
N LYS A 329 -13.45 37.17 18.56
CA LYS A 329 -14.76 37.36 19.20
C LYS A 329 -15.93 37.00 18.28
N ASP A 330 -15.62 36.65 17.03
CA ASP A 330 -16.58 36.23 16.03
C ASP A 330 -16.75 34.70 16.11
N GLU A 331 -18.00 34.24 16.25
CA GLU A 331 -18.28 32.82 16.50
C GLU A 331 -18.12 31.97 15.23
N ASP A 332 -18.41 32.49 14.05
CA ASP A 332 -18.19 31.78 12.77
C ASP A 332 -16.68 31.56 12.52
N THR A 333 -15.86 32.60 12.76
CA THR A 333 -14.40 32.49 12.74
C THR A 333 -13.88 31.51 13.80
N ARG A 334 -14.51 31.46 14.98
CA ARG A 334 -14.15 30.52 16.05
C ARG A 334 -14.48 29.09 15.64
N TRP A 335 -15.67 28.86 15.08
CA TRP A 335 -16.11 27.57 14.56
C TRP A 335 -15.12 27.02 13.53
N LEU A 336 -14.70 27.84 12.56
CA LEU A 336 -13.69 27.47 11.56
C LEU A 336 -12.35 27.10 12.20
N ALA A 337 -11.86 27.90 13.16
CA ALA A 337 -10.62 27.59 13.87
C ALA A 337 -10.69 26.26 14.66
N VAL A 338 -11.84 25.95 15.27
CA VAL A 338 -12.08 24.65 15.92
C VAL A 338 -12.09 23.51 14.90
N GLU A 339 -12.84 23.66 13.81
CA GLU A 339 -12.96 22.61 12.78
C GLU A 339 -11.59 22.27 12.16
N SER A 340 -10.77 23.30 11.88
CA SER A 340 -9.42 23.13 11.34
C SER A 340 -8.47 22.49 12.35
N LEU A 341 -8.41 23.00 13.60
CA LEU A 341 -7.58 22.40 14.66
C LEU A 341 -7.98 20.95 14.95
N GLY A 342 -9.27 20.63 14.90
CA GLY A 342 -9.82 19.29 15.13
C GLY A 342 -9.35 18.24 14.14
N LYS A 343 -8.86 18.66 12.97
CA LYS A 343 -8.39 17.78 11.91
C LYS A 343 -6.86 17.69 11.84
N ILE A 344 -6.15 18.77 12.20
CA ILE A 344 -4.67 18.82 12.11
C ILE A 344 -3.96 18.64 13.47
N GLY A 345 -4.65 18.90 14.58
CA GLY A 345 -4.07 19.01 15.92
C GLY A 345 -3.77 17.68 16.63
N THR A 346 -3.92 16.53 15.98
CA THR A 346 -3.83 15.20 16.61
C THR A 346 -2.57 14.99 17.44
N GLY A 347 -2.75 14.84 18.75
CA GLY A 347 -1.68 14.68 19.73
C GLY A 347 -0.94 15.95 20.14
N ASN A 348 -1.21 17.11 19.54
CA ASN A 348 -0.57 18.39 19.86
C ASN A 348 -1.10 18.94 21.20
N LYS A 349 -0.19 19.16 22.15
CA LYS A 349 -0.52 19.59 23.52
C LYS A 349 -1.24 20.94 23.55
N THR A 350 -0.84 21.89 22.69
CA THR A 350 -1.39 23.24 22.65
C THR A 350 -2.81 23.25 22.09
N ALA A 351 -3.05 22.56 20.98
CA ALA A 351 -4.40 22.43 20.40
C ALA A 351 -5.38 21.74 21.37
N ILE A 352 -4.93 20.68 22.06
CA ILE A 352 -5.71 19.99 23.11
C ILE A 352 -6.04 20.95 24.26
N ALA A 353 -5.07 21.72 24.76
CA ALA A 353 -5.30 22.68 25.84
C ALA A 353 -6.29 23.78 25.45
N ALA A 354 -6.15 24.33 24.24
CA ALA A 354 -7.04 25.35 23.69
C ALA A 354 -8.50 24.86 23.60
N PHE A 355 -8.72 23.61 23.18
CA PHE A 355 -10.06 23.01 23.17
C PHE A 355 -10.62 22.74 24.56
N VAL A 356 -9.81 22.26 25.51
CA VAL A 356 -10.27 22.07 26.90
C VAL A 356 -10.73 23.40 27.50
N GLN A 357 -9.96 24.47 27.30
CA GLN A 357 -10.33 25.82 27.73
C GLN A 357 -11.58 26.34 26.99
N LEU A 358 -11.73 26.04 25.69
CA LEU A 358 -12.90 26.45 24.92
C LEU A 358 -14.19 25.80 25.44
N LEU A 359 -14.17 24.50 25.77
CA LEU A 359 -15.34 23.79 26.31
C LEU A 359 -15.90 24.44 27.59
N GLU A 360 -15.03 24.96 28.45
CA GLU A 360 -15.41 25.64 29.68
C GLU A 360 -15.85 27.11 29.47
N SER A 361 -15.32 27.79 28.45
CA SER A 361 -15.47 29.24 28.27
C SER A 361 -16.50 29.66 27.23
N THR A 362 -16.78 28.82 26.21
CA THR A 362 -17.80 29.15 25.21
C THR A 362 -19.21 29.16 25.81
N LYS A 363 -20.04 30.09 25.35
CA LYS A 363 -21.49 30.14 25.64
C LYS A 363 -22.34 29.65 24.47
N ASP A 364 -21.71 29.45 23.32
CA ASP A 364 -22.34 28.93 22.11
C ASP A 364 -22.28 27.41 22.12
N GLU A 365 -23.44 26.75 22.04
CA GLU A 365 -23.54 25.29 22.14
C GLU A 365 -23.11 24.59 20.84
N ASP A 366 -23.30 25.21 19.66
CA ASP A 366 -22.83 24.65 18.38
C ASP A 366 -21.29 24.59 18.33
N THR A 367 -20.63 25.67 18.74
CA THR A 367 -19.17 25.73 18.92
C THR A 367 -18.71 24.77 20.02
N ARG A 368 -19.47 24.60 21.12
CA ARG A 368 -19.13 23.62 22.16
C ARG A 368 -19.21 22.20 21.63
N TRP A 369 -20.28 21.86 20.92
CA TRP A 369 -20.49 20.56 20.28
C TRP A 369 -19.36 20.23 19.29
N LEU A 370 -18.98 21.20 18.45
CA LEU A 370 -17.86 21.03 17.52
C LEU A 370 -16.52 20.88 18.25
N ALA A 371 -16.32 21.60 19.35
CA ALA A 371 -15.11 21.48 20.19
C ALA A 371 -15.04 20.09 20.87
N VAL A 372 -16.18 19.50 21.25
CA VAL A 372 -16.22 18.10 21.73
C VAL A 372 -15.77 17.15 20.63
N GLU A 373 -16.36 17.23 19.44
CA GLU A 373 -15.98 16.36 18.32
C GLU A 373 -14.50 16.52 17.95
N SER A 374 -14.03 17.76 17.88
CA SER A 374 -12.67 18.11 17.49
C SER A 374 -11.65 17.66 18.54
N LEU A 375 -11.96 17.80 19.84
CA LEU A 375 -11.15 17.25 20.92
C LEU A 375 -11.16 15.72 20.94
N GLY A 376 -12.25 15.07 20.50
CA GLY A 376 -12.31 13.62 20.33
C GLY A 376 -11.31 13.15 19.27
N LYS A 377 -11.26 13.83 18.13
CA LYS A 377 -10.32 13.55 17.04
C LYS A 377 -8.87 13.78 17.45
N ILE A 378 -8.55 14.85 18.19
CA ILE A 378 -7.14 15.18 18.48
C ILE A 378 -6.61 14.68 19.83
N GLY A 379 -7.49 14.40 20.79
CA GLY A 379 -7.19 14.07 22.19
C GLY A 379 -7.08 12.58 22.49
N THR A 380 -6.95 11.71 21.48
CA THR A 380 -6.98 10.25 21.63
C THR A 380 -6.04 9.73 22.72
N GLY A 381 -6.59 9.05 23.73
CA GLY A 381 -5.85 8.49 24.87
C GLY A 381 -5.29 9.49 25.88
N LYS A 382 -5.52 10.80 25.70
CA LYS A 382 -4.99 11.88 26.56
C LYS A 382 -5.91 12.10 27.76
N GLU A 383 -5.35 12.02 28.96
CA GLU A 383 -6.14 12.11 30.21
C GLU A 383 -6.84 13.45 30.38
N THR A 384 -6.24 14.55 29.88
CA THR A 384 -6.83 15.89 29.90
C THR A 384 -8.13 15.98 29.08
N ALA A 385 -8.15 15.37 27.89
CA ALA A 385 -9.34 15.32 27.04
C ALA A 385 -10.44 14.43 27.66
N ILE A 386 -10.05 13.29 28.21
CA ILE A 386 -10.98 12.37 28.92
C ILE A 386 -11.60 13.06 30.14
N ALA A 387 -10.80 13.72 30.97
CA ALA A 387 -11.27 14.45 32.15
C ALA A 387 -12.25 15.58 31.76
N ALA A 388 -11.91 16.37 30.73
CA ALA A 388 -12.77 17.44 30.22
C ALA A 388 -14.14 16.92 29.75
N PHE A 389 -14.18 15.78 29.04
CA PHE A 389 -15.47 15.17 28.64
C PHE A 389 -16.26 14.62 29.82
N VAL A 390 -15.62 13.99 30.81
CA VAL A 390 -16.32 13.51 32.02
C VAL A 390 -16.92 14.70 32.81
N GLN A 391 -16.18 15.79 32.97
CA GLN A 391 -16.65 17.03 33.59
C GLN A 391 -17.78 17.70 32.78
N LEU A 392 -17.71 17.67 31.45
CA LEU A 392 -18.75 18.19 30.57
C LEU A 392 -20.06 17.38 30.70
N LEU A 393 -19.99 16.06 30.81
CA LEU A 393 -21.16 15.19 31.00
C LEU A 393 -21.91 15.45 32.33
N GLU A 394 -21.23 15.98 33.34
CA GLU A 394 -21.84 16.37 34.62
C GLU A 394 -22.46 17.77 34.60
N SER A 395 -21.92 18.67 33.77
CA SER A 395 -22.25 20.10 33.77
C SER A 395 -23.18 20.52 32.64
N THR A 396 -23.14 19.87 31.47
CA THR A 396 -23.97 20.26 30.32
C THR A 396 -25.45 19.96 30.55
N LYS A 397 -26.29 20.88 30.07
CA LYS A 397 -27.75 20.69 29.98
C LYS A 397 -28.19 20.29 28.57
N ASP A 398 -27.43 20.67 27.56
CA ASP A 398 -27.71 20.34 26.17
C ASP A 398 -27.57 18.83 25.92
N GLU A 399 -28.54 18.25 25.21
CA GLU A 399 -28.63 16.81 24.98
C GLU A 399 -27.71 16.36 23.85
N ASP A 400 -27.56 17.16 22.78
CA ASP A 400 -26.70 16.82 21.65
C ASP A 400 -25.21 16.90 22.01
N THR A 401 -24.80 17.92 22.76
CA THR A 401 -23.44 18.05 23.32
C THR A 401 -23.14 16.92 24.30
N ARG A 402 -24.12 16.52 25.14
CA ARG A 402 -23.98 15.37 26.04
C ARG A 402 -23.76 14.08 25.26
N ARG A 403 -24.63 13.80 24.29
CA ARG A 403 -24.56 12.62 23.41
C ARG A 403 -23.24 12.59 22.64
N LYS A 404 -22.76 13.73 22.16
CA LYS A 404 -21.46 13.84 21.47
C LYS A 404 -20.27 13.59 22.41
N ALA A 405 -20.34 14.06 23.66
CA ALA A 405 -19.30 13.76 24.66
C ALA A 405 -19.27 12.27 25.05
N VAL A 406 -20.44 11.61 25.10
CA VAL A 406 -20.54 10.14 25.27
C VAL A 406 -19.95 9.40 24.06
N GLU A 407 -20.21 9.86 22.83
CA GLU A 407 -19.62 9.31 21.61
C GLU A 407 -18.09 9.45 21.64
N SER A 408 -17.55 10.67 21.79
CA SER A 408 -16.11 10.94 21.74
C SER A 408 -15.33 10.31 22.91
N LEU A 409 -15.92 10.14 24.11
CA LEU A 409 -15.32 9.30 25.16
C LEU A 409 -15.18 7.83 24.74
N GLY A 410 -16.10 7.32 23.92
CA GLY A 410 -16.03 6.00 23.30
C GLY A 410 -14.96 5.86 22.22
N GLU A 411 -14.42 6.99 21.72
CA GLU A 411 -13.35 7.03 20.73
C GLU A 411 -11.98 7.21 21.38
N ILE A 412 -11.87 8.09 22.40
CA ILE A 412 -10.58 8.42 23.04
C ILE A 412 -10.26 7.60 24.30
N GLY A 413 -11.27 6.95 24.91
CA GLY A 413 -11.21 6.37 26.24
C GLY A 413 -10.70 4.93 26.34
N THR A 414 -10.19 4.33 25.27
CA THR A 414 -9.85 2.90 25.19
C THR A 414 -9.00 2.40 26.38
N GLY A 415 -9.57 1.52 27.20
CA GLY A 415 -8.92 0.94 28.39
C GLY A 415 -8.80 1.87 29.62
N LYS A 416 -9.26 3.12 29.53
CA LYS A 416 -9.12 4.15 30.57
C LYS A 416 -10.26 4.09 31.59
N GLU A 417 -9.92 3.89 32.85
CA GLU A 417 -10.92 3.66 33.91
C GLU A 417 -11.81 4.89 34.17
N THR A 418 -11.26 6.09 33.99
CA THR A 418 -11.96 7.38 34.06
C THR A 418 -13.08 7.47 33.02
N ALA A 419 -12.78 7.19 31.75
CA ALA A 419 -13.76 7.15 30.67
C ALA A 419 -14.81 6.06 30.87
N ILE A 420 -14.38 4.84 31.23
CA ILE A 420 -15.28 3.68 31.47
C ILE A 420 -16.25 3.97 32.61
N THR A 421 -15.76 4.53 33.72
CA THR A 421 -16.58 4.87 34.88
C THR A 421 -17.58 5.97 34.54
N GLY A 422 -17.13 7.04 33.86
CA GLY A 422 -18.01 8.13 33.42
C GLY A 422 -19.16 7.65 32.52
N LEU A 423 -18.84 6.84 31.51
CA LEU A 423 -19.86 6.25 30.63
C LEU A 423 -20.81 5.30 31.37
N ALA A 424 -20.30 4.46 32.27
CA ALA A 424 -21.12 3.54 33.07
C ALA A 424 -22.10 4.30 34.00
N VAL A 425 -21.66 5.43 34.57
CA VAL A 425 -22.53 6.31 35.38
C VAL A 425 -23.65 6.92 34.54
N GLN A 426 -23.34 7.48 33.35
CA GLN A 426 -24.36 8.07 32.48
C GLN A 426 -25.39 7.04 32.01
N LEU A 427 -24.93 5.86 31.59
CA LEU A 427 -25.77 4.74 31.13
C LEU A 427 -26.79 4.29 32.19
N LEU A 428 -26.43 4.32 33.47
CA LEU A 428 -27.31 3.90 34.58
C LEU A 428 -28.18 5.04 35.14
N LYS A 429 -27.75 6.30 34.98
CA LYS A 429 -28.41 7.50 35.52
C LYS A 429 -29.53 8.01 34.62
N LEU A 430 -29.30 8.11 33.30
CA LEU A 430 -30.19 8.80 32.36
C LEU A 430 -31.33 7.93 31.83
N ARG A 431 -32.16 7.36 32.72
CA ARG A 431 -33.18 6.36 32.33
C ARG A 431 -34.21 6.85 31.32
N GLU A 432 -34.49 8.15 31.28
CA GLU A 432 -35.49 8.77 30.40
C GLU A 432 -34.93 9.16 29.01
N ASP A 433 -33.60 9.20 28.87
CA ASP A 433 -32.88 9.48 27.61
C ASP A 433 -32.31 8.18 27.04
N GLU A 434 -33.13 7.49 26.23
CA GLU A 434 -32.71 6.27 25.54
C GLU A 434 -31.62 6.54 24.48
N ASP A 435 -31.52 7.74 23.90
CA ASP A 435 -30.53 8.05 22.86
C ASP A 435 -29.11 8.11 23.43
N THR A 436 -28.92 8.85 24.52
CA THR A 436 -27.65 8.89 25.25
C THR A 436 -27.35 7.54 25.90
N ARG A 437 -28.35 6.79 26.41
CA ARG A 437 -28.13 5.44 26.94
C ARG A 437 -27.67 4.45 25.87
N ARG A 438 -28.24 4.51 24.66
CA ARG A 438 -27.81 3.72 23.50
C ARG A 438 -26.38 4.07 23.11
N GLN A 439 -26.05 5.35 23.02
CA GLN A 439 -24.69 5.80 22.71
C GLN A 439 -23.68 5.38 23.77
N ALA A 440 -24.04 5.46 25.06
CA ALA A 440 -23.17 5.05 26.17
C ALA A 440 -22.92 3.54 26.17
N ALA A 441 -23.93 2.73 25.81
CA ALA A 441 -23.78 1.29 25.67
C ALA A 441 -22.82 0.92 24.52
N GLU A 442 -22.93 1.60 23.38
CA GLU A 442 -21.99 1.43 22.26
C GLU A 442 -20.58 1.88 22.62
N SER A 443 -20.43 3.06 23.23
CA SER A 443 -19.13 3.61 23.64
C SER A 443 -18.41 2.70 24.66
N LEU A 444 -19.14 2.13 25.64
CA LEU A 444 -18.58 1.12 26.54
C LEU A 444 -18.16 -0.17 25.82
N GLY A 445 -18.90 -0.57 24.78
CA GLY A 445 -18.52 -1.67 23.89
C GLY A 445 -17.18 -1.43 23.17
N LYS A 446 -16.89 -0.18 22.79
CA LYS A 446 -15.63 0.20 22.15
C LYS A 446 -14.44 0.23 23.13
N ILE A 447 -14.62 0.78 24.34
CA ILE A 447 -13.47 1.07 25.24
C ILE A 447 -13.28 0.09 26.40
N GLY A 448 -14.29 -0.73 26.72
CA GLY A 448 -14.39 -1.51 27.96
C GLY A 448 -13.79 -2.92 27.92
N THR A 449 -12.94 -3.25 26.95
CA THR A 449 -12.44 -4.62 26.72
C THR A 449 -11.82 -5.23 27.98
N GLY A 450 -12.41 -6.32 28.47
CA GLY A 450 -11.95 -7.02 29.67
C GLY A 450 -12.20 -6.29 31.00
N LYS A 451 -12.98 -5.21 31.03
CA LYS A 451 -13.19 -4.36 32.22
C LYS A 451 -14.50 -4.70 32.92
N GLU A 452 -14.42 -5.13 34.17
CA GLU A 452 -15.57 -5.55 34.98
C GLU A 452 -16.63 -4.45 35.10
N THR A 453 -16.23 -3.18 35.29
CA THR A 453 -17.11 -2.00 35.36
C THR A 453 -18.01 -1.88 34.12
N ALA A 454 -17.45 -2.01 32.92
CA ALA A 454 -18.18 -1.93 31.65
C ALA A 454 -19.11 -3.13 31.47
N ILE A 455 -18.62 -4.34 31.77
CA ILE A 455 -19.39 -5.58 31.64
C ILE A 455 -20.58 -5.59 32.60
N ALA A 456 -20.38 -5.19 33.85
CA ALA A 456 -21.45 -5.08 34.84
C ALA A 456 -22.54 -4.08 34.40
N ALA A 457 -22.14 -2.92 33.87
CA ALA A 457 -23.07 -1.90 33.35
C ALA A 457 -23.90 -2.43 32.17
N LEU A 458 -23.29 -3.07 31.18
CA LEU A 458 -23.99 -3.61 30.00
C LEU A 458 -24.87 -4.83 30.34
N VAL A 459 -24.43 -5.72 31.22
CA VAL A 459 -25.27 -6.85 31.72
C VAL A 459 -26.45 -6.32 32.53
N GLN A 460 -26.27 -5.27 33.32
CA GLN A 460 -27.36 -4.63 34.04
C GLN A 460 -28.34 -3.91 33.08
N LEU A 461 -27.84 -3.33 31.99
CA LEU A 461 -28.67 -2.71 30.95
C LEU A 461 -29.61 -3.72 30.29
N LEU A 462 -29.08 -4.89 29.88
CA LEU A 462 -29.89 -5.98 29.32
C LEU A 462 -31.05 -6.42 30.22
N LYS A 463 -30.83 -6.41 31.55
CA LYS A 463 -31.82 -6.83 32.55
C LYS A 463 -32.85 -5.76 32.90
N SER A 464 -32.51 -4.48 32.73
CA SER A 464 -33.29 -3.35 33.26
C SER A 464 -34.03 -2.54 32.20
N THR A 465 -33.64 -2.63 30.94
CA THR A 465 -34.32 -1.95 29.84
C THR A 465 -35.39 -2.82 29.19
N GLU A 466 -36.51 -2.22 28.81
CA GLU A 466 -37.55 -2.87 27.99
C GLU A 466 -37.38 -2.57 26.49
N ASP A 467 -36.66 -1.49 26.13
CA ASP A 467 -36.41 -1.14 24.73
C ASP A 467 -35.46 -2.15 24.04
N GLU A 468 -35.95 -2.76 22.95
CA GLU A 468 -35.22 -3.76 22.18
C GLU A 468 -34.06 -3.18 21.36
N TYR A 469 -34.02 -1.86 21.07
CA TYR A 469 -32.86 -1.24 20.43
C TYR A 469 -31.72 -1.03 21.46
N THR A 470 -32.04 -0.58 22.66
CA THR A 470 -31.09 -0.48 23.78
C THR A 470 -30.58 -1.86 24.20
N ARG A 471 -31.42 -2.92 24.18
CA ARG A 471 -30.96 -4.31 24.32
C ARG A 471 -29.97 -4.73 23.23
N ARG A 472 -30.23 -4.38 21.97
CA ARG A 472 -29.31 -4.65 20.85
C ARG A 472 -27.94 -4.00 21.07
N GLN A 473 -27.87 -2.73 21.46
CA GLN A 473 -26.58 -2.07 21.69
C GLN A 473 -25.83 -2.66 22.89
N ALA A 474 -26.54 -3.01 23.98
CA ALA A 474 -25.93 -3.69 25.12
C ALA A 474 -25.37 -5.08 24.75
N ALA A 475 -26.11 -5.86 23.95
CA ALA A 475 -25.66 -7.16 23.46
C ALA A 475 -24.42 -7.05 22.55
N LYS A 476 -24.44 -6.09 21.61
CA LYS A 476 -23.31 -5.79 20.72
C LYS A 476 -22.06 -5.38 21.51
N GLY A 477 -22.19 -4.44 22.44
CA GLY A 477 -21.06 -4.01 23.28
C GLY A 477 -20.48 -5.14 24.12
N LEU A 478 -21.32 -6.05 24.63
CA LEU A 478 -20.88 -7.26 25.32
C LEU A 478 -20.13 -8.24 24.39
N GLY A 479 -20.53 -8.35 23.12
CA GLY A 479 -19.77 -9.08 22.08
C GLY A 479 -18.36 -8.53 21.85
N GLN A 480 -18.20 -7.21 21.97
CA GLN A 480 -16.92 -6.55 21.78
C GLN A 480 -15.98 -6.71 22.98
N ILE A 481 -16.49 -6.58 24.22
CA ILE A 481 -15.65 -6.52 25.44
C ILE A 481 -15.51 -7.84 26.21
N GLY A 482 -16.43 -8.78 26.01
CA GLY A 482 -16.63 -9.96 26.87
C GLY A 482 -15.90 -11.24 26.44
N LYS A 483 -14.84 -11.15 25.63
CA LYS A 483 -14.20 -12.30 24.98
C LYS A 483 -13.87 -13.44 25.96
N GLY A 484 -14.47 -14.62 25.75
CA GLY A 484 -14.27 -15.82 26.56
C GLY A 484 -14.86 -15.80 27.98
N GLN A 485 -15.53 -14.71 28.41
CA GLN A 485 -16.07 -14.58 29.77
C GLN A 485 -17.43 -15.25 29.93
N GLU A 486 -17.56 -16.10 30.95
CA GLU A 486 -18.74 -16.95 31.15
C GLU A 486 -19.98 -16.15 31.57
N THR A 487 -19.80 -15.08 32.33
CA THR A 487 -20.86 -14.14 32.71
C THR A 487 -21.50 -13.47 31.49
N VAL A 488 -20.68 -13.11 30.50
CA VAL A 488 -21.15 -12.46 29.26
C VAL A 488 -21.81 -13.47 28.33
N ILE A 489 -21.21 -14.65 28.16
CA ILE A 489 -21.81 -15.76 27.39
C ILE A 489 -23.18 -16.12 27.98
N ALA A 490 -23.29 -16.27 29.31
CA ALA A 490 -24.55 -16.55 29.98
C ALA A 490 -25.61 -15.45 29.76
N ALA A 491 -25.21 -14.17 29.82
CA ALA A 491 -26.12 -13.05 29.56
C ALA A 491 -26.65 -13.03 28.12
N LEU A 492 -25.79 -13.31 27.12
CA LEU A 492 -26.19 -13.37 25.72
C LEU A 492 -27.03 -14.61 25.38
N VAL A 493 -26.76 -15.76 26.02
CA VAL A 493 -27.61 -16.96 25.91
C VAL A 493 -28.98 -16.70 26.53
N GLN A 494 -29.04 -16.11 27.72
CA GLN A 494 -30.31 -15.71 28.35
C GLN A 494 -31.09 -14.71 27.48
N LEU A 495 -30.41 -13.79 26.80
CA LEU A 495 -31.04 -12.86 25.86
C LEU A 495 -31.65 -13.60 24.65
N LEU A 496 -30.93 -14.57 24.05
CA LEU A 496 -31.45 -15.41 22.96
C LEU A 496 -32.70 -16.21 23.35
N GLU A 497 -32.77 -16.68 24.60
CA GLU A 497 -33.90 -17.46 25.12
C GLU A 497 -35.11 -16.59 25.49
N SER A 498 -34.90 -15.33 25.90
CA SER A 498 -35.94 -14.48 26.47
C SER A 498 -36.54 -13.47 25.48
N THR A 499 -35.78 -12.92 24.54
CA THR A 499 -36.33 -11.95 23.57
C THR A 499 -37.11 -12.61 22.44
N LYS A 500 -38.23 -11.99 22.06
CA LYS A 500 -39.03 -12.34 20.89
C LYS A 500 -38.65 -11.51 19.67
N ASP A 501 -37.90 -10.42 19.82
CA ASP A 501 -37.47 -9.63 18.67
C ASP A 501 -36.49 -10.43 17.79
N LYS A 502 -36.56 -10.21 16.48
CA LYS A 502 -35.70 -10.91 15.51
C LYS A 502 -34.32 -10.25 15.41
N HIS A 503 -34.25 -8.92 15.50
CA HIS A 503 -32.98 -8.21 15.40
C HIS A 503 -32.17 -8.36 16.69
N THR A 504 -32.79 -8.36 17.86
CA THR A 504 -32.11 -8.66 19.13
C THR A 504 -31.54 -10.08 19.16
N ARG A 505 -32.28 -11.08 18.62
CA ARG A 505 -31.76 -12.45 18.47
C ARG A 505 -30.62 -12.54 17.45
N TRP A 506 -30.70 -11.81 16.33
CA TRP A 506 -29.63 -11.71 15.35
C TRP A 506 -28.35 -11.13 15.97
N VAL A 507 -28.42 -9.99 16.68
CA VAL A 507 -27.26 -9.38 17.36
C VAL A 507 -26.70 -10.32 18.45
N ALA A 508 -27.53 -10.93 19.28
CA ALA A 508 -27.05 -11.83 20.33
C ALA A 508 -26.33 -13.07 19.75
N ALA A 509 -26.77 -13.57 18.59
CA ALA A 509 -26.10 -14.64 17.86
C ALA A 509 -24.78 -14.18 17.23
N GLU A 510 -24.71 -12.95 16.71
CA GLU A 510 -23.46 -12.32 16.25
C GLU A 510 -22.45 -12.20 17.38
N SER A 511 -22.83 -11.58 18.50
CA SER A 511 -21.95 -11.36 19.67
C SER A 511 -21.42 -12.67 20.28
N LEU A 512 -22.23 -13.73 20.33
CA LEU A 512 -21.74 -15.07 20.71
C LEU A 512 -20.73 -15.64 19.72
N GLY A 513 -20.85 -15.29 18.43
CA GLY A 513 -19.88 -15.59 17.38
C GLY A 513 -18.54 -14.84 17.50
N GLU A 514 -18.50 -13.75 18.27
CA GLU A 514 -17.28 -12.96 18.51
C GLU A 514 -16.54 -13.40 19.79
N ILE A 515 -17.28 -13.68 20.88
CA ILE A 515 -16.69 -14.03 22.18
C ILE A 515 -16.56 -15.53 22.45
N GLY A 516 -17.32 -16.36 21.74
CA GLY A 516 -17.58 -17.76 22.08
C GLY A 516 -16.56 -18.79 21.58
N THR A 517 -15.40 -18.37 21.07
CA THR A 517 -14.40 -19.27 20.45
C THR A 517 -14.08 -20.48 21.33
N GLY A 518 -14.41 -21.68 20.86
CA GLY A 518 -14.18 -22.93 21.59
C GLY A 518 -15.05 -23.18 22.84
N LYS A 519 -15.99 -22.28 23.18
CA LYS A 519 -16.88 -22.41 24.36
C LYS A 519 -18.12 -23.22 24.01
N GLU A 520 -18.29 -24.37 24.66
CA GLU A 520 -19.37 -25.32 24.35
C GLU A 520 -20.77 -24.75 24.56
N THR A 521 -20.96 -23.89 25.56
CA THR A 521 -22.24 -23.21 25.84
C THR A 521 -22.68 -22.29 24.69
N ALA A 522 -21.75 -21.51 24.12
CA ALA A 522 -22.02 -20.65 22.97
C ALA A 522 -22.33 -21.49 21.70
N ILE A 523 -21.55 -22.56 21.46
CA ILE A 523 -21.78 -23.48 20.33
C ILE A 523 -23.15 -24.17 20.46
N ALA A 524 -23.51 -24.66 21.65
CA ALA A 524 -24.80 -25.30 21.91
C ALA A 524 -25.96 -24.32 21.71
N ALA A 525 -25.85 -23.08 22.19
CA ALA A 525 -26.87 -22.05 22.00
C ALA A 525 -27.09 -21.69 20.53
N LEU A 526 -26.02 -21.52 19.73
CA LEU A 526 -26.14 -21.24 18.30
C LEU A 526 -26.70 -22.43 17.51
N VAL A 527 -26.31 -23.66 17.84
CA VAL A 527 -26.90 -24.88 17.26
C VAL A 527 -28.38 -25.02 17.61
N GLN A 528 -28.78 -24.63 18.82
CA GLN A 528 -30.18 -24.63 19.23
C GLN A 528 -30.97 -23.49 18.56
N LEU A 529 -30.37 -22.33 18.35
CA LEU A 529 -30.96 -21.21 17.60
C LEU A 529 -31.25 -21.62 16.14
N LEU A 530 -30.30 -22.27 15.45
CA LEU A 530 -30.49 -22.82 14.10
C LEU A 530 -31.70 -23.77 14.00
N LYS A 531 -31.96 -24.58 15.04
CA LYS A 531 -33.06 -25.56 15.09
C LYS A 531 -34.40 -24.93 15.44
N SER A 532 -34.40 -23.88 16.26
CA SER A 532 -35.61 -23.32 16.87
C SER A 532 -36.16 -22.10 16.13
N THR A 533 -35.31 -21.30 15.48
CA THR A 533 -35.79 -20.14 14.72
C THR A 533 -36.32 -20.54 13.35
N LYS A 534 -37.37 -19.84 12.91
CA LYS A 534 -37.93 -19.96 11.54
C LYS A 534 -37.42 -18.87 10.59
N ASP A 535 -36.80 -17.83 11.14
CA ASP A 535 -36.30 -16.64 10.45
C ASP A 535 -34.96 -16.94 9.76
N GLU A 536 -34.88 -16.72 8.44
CA GLU A 536 -33.68 -17.04 7.65
C GLU A 536 -32.49 -16.12 7.97
N ASP A 537 -32.73 -14.84 8.22
CA ASP A 537 -31.66 -13.89 8.60
C ASP A 537 -30.96 -14.32 9.90
N THR A 538 -31.76 -14.70 10.90
CA THR A 538 -31.26 -15.25 12.17
C THR A 538 -30.55 -16.61 11.97
N ARG A 539 -31.04 -17.48 11.07
CA ARG A 539 -30.34 -18.74 10.73
C ARG A 539 -28.98 -18.48 10.07
N ARG A 540 -28.96 -17.59 9.08
CA ARG A 540 -27.75 -17.18 8.33
C ARG A 540 -26.68 -16.64 9.27
N GLN A 541 -27.06 -15.76 10.20
CA GLN A 541 -26.12 -15.23 11.20
C GLN A 541 -25.62 -16.31 12.17
N ALA A 542 -26.51 -17.17 12.68
CA ALA A 542 -26.10 -18.25 13.57
C ALA A 542 -25.09 -19.21 12.91
N ALA A 543 -25.23 -19.45 11.60
CA ALA A 543 -24.29 -20.24 10.82
C ALA A 543 -22.94 -19.53 10.60
N GLU A 544 -22.94 -18.22 10.31
CA GLU A 544 -21.71 -17.44 10.23
C GLU A 544 -20.98 -17.40 11.57
N SER A 545 -21.69 -17.15 12.68
CA SER A 545 -21.15 -17.18 14.03
C SER A 545 -20.56 -18.54 14.39
N LEU A 546 -21.22 -19.65 14.03
CA LEU A 546 -20.67 -21.00 14.18
C LEU A 546 -19.40 -21.22 13.32
N GLY A 547 -19.34 -20.64 12.13
CA GLY A 547 -18.12 -20.60 11.30
C GLY A 547 -16.96 -19.85 11.97
N LYS A 548 -17.24 -18.79 12.75
CA LYS A 548 -16.24 -18.01 13.49
C LYS A 548 -15.73 -18.73 14.76
N ILE A 549 -16.62 -19.35 15.56
CA ILE A 549 -16.24 -19.95 16.86
C ILE A 549 -15.97 -21.45 16.85
N GLY A 550 -16.42 -22.14 15.80
CA GLY A 550 -16.44 -23.59 15.66
C GLY A 550 -15.34 -24.16 14.76
N THR A 551 -14.30 -23.38 14.43
CA THR A 551 -13.18 -23.81 13.59
C THR A 551 -12.56 -25.11 14.12
N GLY A 552 -12.62 -26.18 13.33
CA GLY A 552 -12.14 -27.51 13.72
C GLY A 552 -13.03 -28.29 14.71
N LYS A 553 -14.23 -27.80 15.04
CA LYS A 553 -15.21 -28.52 15.87
C LYS A 553 -16.21 -29.26 14.98
N GLU A 554 -16.29 -30.58 15.14
CA GLU A 554 -17.17 -31.46 14.36
C GLU A 554 -18.65 -31.04 14.40
N THR A 555 -19.12 -30.51 15.54
CA THR A 555 -20.50 -30.06 15.73
C THR A 555 -20.85 -28.82 14.90
N ALA A 556 -19.92 -27.88 14.71
CA ALA A 556 -20.11 -26.70 13.88
C ALA A 556 -20.03 -27.06 12.39
N ILE A 557 -19.10 -27.93 12.01
CA ILE A 557 -19.00 -28.48 10.64
C ILE A 557 -20.28 -29.23 10.28
N ALA A 558 -20.77 -30.10 11.18
CA ALA A 558 -22.03 -30.82 11.00
C ALA A 558 -23.23 -29.88 10.90
N ALA A 559 -23.31 -28.82 11.71
CA ALA A 559 -24.39 -27.83 11.65
C ALA A 559 -24.39 -27.06 10.32
N SER A 560 -23.23 -26.60 9.84
CA SER A 560 -23.11 -25.89 8.56
C SER A 560 -23.40 -26.81 7.36
N VAL A 561 -22.95 -28.07 7.39
CA VAL A 561 -23.28 -29.09 6.39
C VAL A 561 -24.77 -29.45 6.43
N GLN A 562 -25.40 -29.48 7.60
CA GLN A 562 -26.83 -29.72 7.75
C GLN A 562 -27.66 -28.53 7.27
N LEU A 563 -27.20 -27.29 7.47
CA LEU A 563 -27.87 -26.10 6.95
C LEU A 563 -27.79 -26.04 5.42
N LEU A 564 -26.62 -26.28 4.83
CA LEU A 564 -26.41 -26.39 3.38
C LEU A 564 -27.37 -27.41 2.72
N LYS A 565 -27.69 -28.50 3.44
CA LYS A 565 -28.60 -29.56 2.96
C LYS A 565 -30.09 -29.30 3.24
N SER A 566 -30.42 -28.46 4.22
CA SER A 566 -31.80 -28.29 4.71
C SER A 566 -32.44 -26.95 4.36
N THR A 567 -31.64 -25.90 4.11
CA THR A 567 -32.20 -24.60 3.70
C THR A 567 -32.62 -24.58 2.23
N LYS A 568 -33.79 -24.00 2.00
CA LYS A 568 -34.31 -23.66 0.66
C LYS A 568 -33.93 -22.24 0.23
N ASP A 569 -33.39 -21.44 1.15
CA ASP A 569 -32.97 -20.07 0.91
C ASP A 569 -31.56 -20.03 0.30
N GLU A 570 -31.44 -19.48 -0.90
CA GLU A 570 -30.18 -19.45 -1.65
C GLU A 570 -29.16 -18.50 -1.02
N ASP A 571 -29.59 -17.41 -0.34
CA ASP A 571 -28.66 -16.49 0.31
C ASP A 571 -28.04 -17.09 1.59
N THR A 572 -28.81 -17.85 2.35
CA THR A 572 -28.32 -18.63 3.49
C THR A 572 -27.37 -19.75 3.03
N ARG A 573 -27.68 -20.41 1.91
CA ARG A 573 -26.79 -21.40 1.28
C ARG A 573 -25.50 -20.75 0.75
N ARG A 574 -25.62 -19.58 0.12
CA ARG A 574 -24.50 -18.76 -0.38
C ARG A 574 -23.60 -18.27 0.75
N GLN A 575 -24.15 -17.77 1.86
CA GLN A 575 -23.34 -17.33 3.01
C GLN A 575 -22.54 -18.48 3.64
N ALA A 576 -23.14 -19.67 3.73
CA ALA A 576 -22.45 -20.88 4.20
C ALA A 576 -21.31 -21.30 3.22
N ALA A 577 -21.46 -21.06 1.92
CA ALA A 577 -20.42 -21.27 0.91
C ALA A 577 -19.40 -20.10 0.79
N GLU A 578 -19.78 -18.87 1.13
CA GLU A 578 -18.90 -17.69 1.10
C GLU A 578 -18.00 -17.60 2.33
N SER A 579 -18.46 -18.09 3.48
CA SER A 579 -17.61 -18.38 4.64
C SER A 579 -16.47 -19.35 4.29
N LEU A 580 -16.67 -20.21 3.28
CA LEU A 580 -15.66 -21.08 2.66
C LEU A 580 -14.84 -20.40 1.54
N LYS A 581 -15.35 -19.32 0.93
CA LYS A 581 -14.77 -18.64 -0.25
C LYS A 581 -13.87 -17.44 0.09
N LYS A 582 -13.94 -16.87 1.30
CA LYS A 582 -13.28 -15.63 1.78
C LYS A 582 -11.73 -15.66 1.82
N ILE A 583 -11.08 -16.42 0.93
CA ILE A 583 -9.68 -16.89 1.03
C ILE A 583 -8.80 -16.43 -0.18
N LEU A 584 -9.35 -15.93 -1.31
CA LEU A 584 -8.59 -15.72 -2.59
C LEU A 584 -9.02 -14.45 -3.41
N LEU A 585 -8.10 -13.79 -4.15
CA LEU A 585 -8.25 -12.42 -4.76
C LEU A 585 -7.50 -12.15 -6.11
N SER A 586 -7.78 -10.97 -6.74
CA SER A 586 -7.05 -10.20 -7.81
C SER A 586 -7.23 -10.59 -9.31
N ASN A 587 -7.02 -9.77 -10.38
CA ASN A 587 -6.95 -8.29 -10.65
C ASN A 587 -7.02 -7.99 -12.19
N ASN A 588 -7.30 -6.75 -12.67
CA ASN A 588 -7.10 -6.27 -14.08
C ASN A 588 -7.33 -4.72 -14.24
N PHE A 589 -6.28 -3.89 -14.47
CA PHE A 589 -6.42 -2.40 -14.38
C PHE A 589 -6.47 -1.60 -15.70
N VAL A 590 -5.62 -1.87 -16.70
CA VAL A 590 -5.48 -1.02 -17.90
C VAL A 590 -6.80 -0.90 -18.69
N GLN A 591 -7.54 -2.01 -18.80
CA GLN A 591 -8.84 -2.07 -19.47
C GLN A 591 -9.91 -1.23 -18.77
N VAL A 592 -9.79 -1.07 -17.45
CA VAL A 592 -10.74 -0.33 -16.61
C VAL A 592 -10.61 1.18 -16.86
N VAL A 593 -9.39 1.73 -16.91
CA VAL A 593 -9.17 3.16 -17.21
C VAL A 593 -9.70 3.53 -18.59
N ALA A 594 -9.35 2.75 -19.62
CA ALA A 594 -9.76 3.01 -21.00
C ALA A 594 -11.29 2.93 -21.19
N ALA A 595 -11.97 2.04 -20.47
CA ALA A 595 -13.43 1.90 -20.52
C ALA A 595 -14.17 2.98 -19.72
N LEU A 596 -13.66 3.37 -18.54
CA LEU A 596 -14.40 4.24 -17.62
C LEU A 596 -14.28 5.75 -17.91
N LYS A 597 -13.23 6.21 -18.61
CA LYS A 597 -12.98 7.64 -18.84
C LYS A 597 -14.13 8.38 -19.54
N ASN A 598 -14.83 7.75 -20.49
CA ASN A 598 -15.90 8.41 -21.24
C ASN A 598 -17.10 8.72 -20.33
N PHE A 599 -17.32 7.93 -19.28
CA PHE A 599 -18.37 8.15 -18.26
C PHE A 599 -18.05 9.29 -17.28
N LEU A 600 -16.88 9.94 -17.40
CA LEU A 600 -16.56 11.20 -16.74
C LEU A 600 -16.87 12.41 -17.63
N ASN A 601 -16.77 12.25 -18.96
CA ASN A 601 -17.01 13.33 -19.94
C ASN A 601 -18.45 13.37 -20.47
N ASP A 602 -19.20 12.27 -20.40
CA ASP A 602 -20.56 12.18 -20.95
C ASP A 602 -21.65 12.47 -19.89
N SER A 603 -22.36 13.58 -20.11
CA SER A 603 -23.61 14.01 -19.47
C SER A 603 -23.58 14.59 -18.04
N ARG A 604 -23.77 15.93 -17.96
CA ARG A 604 -24.53 16.73 -16.97
C ARG A 604 -24.29 16.59 -15.44
N ARG A 605 -23.59 15.57 -14.93
CA ARG A 605 -23.20 15.37 -13.52
C ARG A 605 -21.95 14.50 -13.40
N PHE A 606 -20.98 14.94 -12.61
CA PHE A 606 -19.79 14.17 -12.21
C PHE A 606 -20.11 12.75 -11.69
N ASN A 607 -19.32 11.76 -12.10
CA ASN A 607 -19.49 10.35 -11.74
C ASN A 607 -18.40 9.88 -10.77
N GLU A 608 -18.63 10.17 -9.48
CA GLU A 608 -17.77 9.82 -8.33
C GLU A 608 -17.23 8.39 -8.34
N LYS A 609 -18.05 7.41 -8.74
CA LYS A 609 -17.67 5.98 -8.73
C LYS A 609 -16.67 5.66 -9.84
N CYS A 610 -16.85 6.22 -11.03
CA CYS A 610 -15.89 6.06 -12.12
C CYS A 610 -14.59 6.79 -11.79
N TYR A 611 -14.67 7.99 -11.20
CA TYR A 611 -13.50 8.75 -10.77
C TYR A 611 -12.68 8.00 -9.72
N GLY A 612 -13.30 7.46 -8.67
CA GLY A 612 -12.61 6.70 -7.63
C GLY A 612 -11.94 5.41 -8.12
N ILE A 613 -12.50 4.75 -9.14
CA ILE A 613 -11.86 3.59 -9.77
C ILE A 613 -10.64 4.01 -10.59
N ILE A 614 -10.74 5.10 -11.37
CA ILE A 614 -9.62 5.62 -12.17
C ILE A 614 -8.52 6.20 -11.26
N TRP A 615 -8.88 6.84 -10.13
CA TRP A 615 -7.93 7.28 -9.09
C TRP A 615 -7.05 6.13 -8.62
N ASN A 616 -7.65 5.00 -8.23
CA ASN A 616 -6.90 3.83 -7.79
C ASN A 616 -5.98 3.28 -8.90
N CYS A 617 -6.46 3.25 -10.15
CA CYS A 617 -5.60 2.87 -11.28
C CYS A 617 -4.44 3.87 -11.50
N ALA A 618 -4.65 5.17 -11.29
CA ALA A 618 -3.60 6.18 -11.42
C ALA A 618 -2.50 6.06 -10.34
N GLN A 619 -2.80 5.44 -9.18
CA GLN A 619 -1.77 5.15 -8.17
C GLN A 619 -0.82 4.02 -8.62
N ASP A 620 -1.39 2.96 -9.22
CA ASP A 620 -0.65 1.75 -9.65
C ASP A 620 -0.07 1.84 -11.08
N MET A 621 -0.34 2.91 -11.83
CA MET A 621 0.11 3.08 -13.22
C MET A 621 1.25 4.10 -13.38
N LEU A 622 2.17 3.80 -14.31
CA LEU A 622 3.17 4.76 -14.80
C LEU A 622 2.47 5.86 -15.62
N TYR A 623 2.83 7.13 -15.41
CA TYR A 623 2.18 8.27 -16.06
C TYR A 623 2.09 8.16 -17.60
N PRO A 624 3.15 7.79 -18.36
CA PRO A 624 3.02 7.62 -19.81
C PRO A 624 2.01 6.55 -20.23
N ALA A 625 1.87 5.46 -19.46
CA ALA A 625 0.91 4.39 -19.74
C ALA A 625 -0.53 4.81 -19.39
N PHE A 626 -0.72 5.54 -18.29
CA PHE A 626 -2.01 6.14 -17.95
C PHE A 626 -2.43 7.18 -19.00
N TYR A 627 -1.54 8.09 -19.37
CA TYR A 627 -1.77 9.10 -20.40
C TYR A 627 -2.17 8.47 -21.74
N GLN A 628 -1.50 7.39 -22.16
CA GLN A 628 -1.89 6.64 -23.36
C GLN A 628 -3.30 6.03 -23.24
N ALA A 629 -3.65 5.42 -22.10
CA ALA A 629 -5.01 4.91 -21.87
C ALA A 629 -6.06 6.03 -21.86
N TRP A 630 -5.73 7.18 -21.27
CA TRP A 630 -6.59 8.35 -21.18
C TRP A 630 -6.84 9.02 -22.55
N HIS A 631 -5.83 9.12 -23.42
CA HIS A 631 -5.95 9.80 -24.71
C HIS A 631 -6.25 8.89 -25.92
N LYS A 632 -6.24 7.55 -25.79
CA LYS A 632 -6.60 6.66 -26.90
C LYS A 632 -8.10 6.71 -27.21
N ASP A 633 -8.50 7.27 -28.36
CA ASP A 633 -9.91 7.34 -28.74
C ASP A 633 -10.54 5.95 -28.83
N THR A 634 -11.61 5.73 -28.04
CA THR A 634 -12.39 4.49 -28.06
C THR A 634 -13.47 4.54 -29.15
N LEU A 635 -13.03 4.69 -30.39
CA LEU A 635 -13.88 4.54 -31.58
C LEU A 635 -13.10 4.09 -32.81
N ASP A 636 -12.03 3.32 -32.60
CA ASP A 636 -11.51 2.41 -33.62
C ASP A 636 -11.83 0.97 -33.20
N THR A 637 -13.02 0.51 -33.59
CA THR A 637 -13.41 -0.91 -33.57
C THR A 637 -12.93 -1.63 -34.82
N SER A 638 -11.83 -1.21 -35.46
CA SER A 638 -10.99 -2.15 -36.18
C SER A 638 -10.32 -3.06 -35.16
N VAL A 639 -10.73 -4.33 -35.21
CA VAL A 639 -10.30 -5.36 -34.27
C VAL A 639 -8.85 -5.72 -34.57
N THR A 640 -7.89 -5.05 -33.92
CA THR A 640 -6.64 -5.74 -33.54
C THR A 640 -7.02 -6.74 -32.46
N GLN A 641 -7.49 -7.90 -32.92
CA GLN A 641 -7.71 -9.09 -32.12
C GLN A 641 -6.38 -9.38 -31.41
N SER A 642 -6.30 -9.10 -30.10
CA SER A 642 -5.26 -9.73 -29.29
C SER A 642 -5.54 -11.22 -29.39
N LEU A 643 -4.75 -11.94 -30.18
CA LEU A 643 -5.10 -13.29 -30.55
C LEU A 643 -5.19 -14.13 -29.28
N ASP A 644 -6.35 -14.74 -29.03
CA ASP A 644 -6.39 -15.79 -28.03
C ASP A 644 -5.48 -16.91 -28.55
N LEU A 645 -4.40 -17.18 -27.83
CA LEU A 645 -3.43 -18.20 -28.24
C LEU A 645 -4.05 -19.61 -28.23
N ALA A 646 -5.15 -19.82 -27.51
CA ALA A 646 -5.94 -21.05 -27.63
C ALA A 646 -6.52 -21.25 -29.05
N ASP A 647 -6.80 -20.14 -29.77
CA ASP A 647 -7.35 -20.12 -31.12
C ASP A 647 -6.28 -19.95 -32.23
N LEU A 648 -5.03 -19.64 -31.87
CA LEU A 648 -3.92 -19.44 -32.83
C LEU A 648 -3.79 -20.56 -33.89
N PRO A 649 -3.83 -21.87 -33.53
CA PRO A 649 -3.71 -22.94 -34.53
C PRO A 649 -4.87 -22.94 -35.53
N ARG A 650 -6.09 -22.63 -35.06
CA ARG A 650 -7.29 -22.59 -35.88
C ARG A 650 -7.21 -21.43 -36.87
N ILE A 651 -6.87 -20.23 -36.38
CA ILE A 651 -6.78 -19.02 -37.19
C ILE A 651 -5.69 -19.14 -38.27
N LEU A 652 -4.48 -19.60 -37.90
CA LEU A 652 -3.40 -19.81 -38.88
C LEU A 652 -3.77 -20.86 -39.93
N THR A 653 -4.45 -21.94 -39.54
CA THR A 653 -4.93 -22.96 -40.50
C THR A 653 -6.00 -22.38 -41.44
N GLU A 654 -6.90 -21.54 -40.93
CA GLU A 654 -7.92 -20.85 -41.75
C GLU A 654 -7.31 -19.84 -42.73
N GLU A 655 -6.27 -19.09 -42.35
CA GLU A 655 -5.58 -18.17 -43.26
C GLU A 655 -4.70 -18.89 -44.29
N ILE A 656 -3.94 -19.91 -43.91
CA ILE A 656 -3.18 -20.75 -44.86
C ILE A 656 -4.12 -21.42 -45.87
N ALA A 657 -5.31 -21.85 -45.46
CA ALA A 657 -6.29 -22.46 -46.36
C ALA A 657 -6.89 -21.48 -47.40
N LYS A 658 -6.84 -20.17 -47.13
CA LYS A 658 -7.24 -19.10 -48.07
C LYS A 658 -6.14 -18.76 -49.06
N ASP A 659 -4.86 -18.87 -48.66
CA ASP A 659 -3.71 -18.60 -49.53
C ASP A 659 -3.36 -19.82 -50.40
N THR A 660 -3.70 -19.75 -51.69
CA THR A 660 -3.43 -20.84 -52.66
C THR A 660 -1.95 -21.16 -52.86
N ASN A 661 -1.02 -20.27 -52.50
CA ASN A 661 0.41 -20.56 -52.59
C ASN A 661 0.93 -21.32 -51.37
N LEU A 662 0.35 -21.10 -50.18
CA LEU A 662 0.76 -21.77 -48.94
C LEU A 662 0.03 -23.10 -48.74
N ARG A 663 -1.29 -23.14 -49.00
CA ARG A 663 -2.19 -24.27 -48.73
C ARG A 663 -1.67 -25.65 -49.15
N ASP A 664 -1.09 -25.73 -50.34
CA ASP A 664 -0.66 -27.01 -50.92
C ASP A 664 0.84 -27.31 -50.71
N LYS A 665 1.61 -26.33 -50.22
CA LYS A 665 3.07 -26.39 -50.05
C LYS A 665 3.54 -26.42 -48.60
N VAL A 666 2.72 -25.96 -47.65
CA VAL A 666 3.06 -25.86 -46.22
C VAL A 666 2.27 -26.87 -45.41
N GLN A 667 2.94 -27.53 -44.45
CA GLN A 667 2.31 -28.37 -43.45
C GLN A 667 2.59 -27.77 -42.06
N LEU A 668 1.59 -27.07 -41.52
CA LEU A 668 1.69 -26.36 -40.24
C LEU A 668 1.45 -27.29 -39.05
N ILE A 669 2.35 -27.25 -38.06
CA ILE A 669 2.25 -27.99 -36.80
C ILE A 669 2.45 -27.02 -35.63
N CYS A 670 1.34 -26.65 -34.98
CA CYS A 670 1.36 -25.75 -33.82
C CYS A 670 1.51 -26.54 -32.51
N ILE A 671 2.51 -26.19 -31.69
CA ILE A 671 2.89 -26.90 -30.48
C ILE A 671 2.74 -25.99 -29.26
N ASP A 672 1.80 -26.34 -28.38
CA ASP A 672 1.57 -25.64 -27.12
C ASP A 672 2.53 -26.10 -26.02
N GLY A 673 3.49 -25.23 -25.69
CA GLY A 673 4.48 -25.42 -24.63
C GLY A 673 3.92 -25.43 -23.22
N SER A 674 2.70 -24.90 -22.99
CA SER A 674 2.06 -24.96 -21.67
C SER A 674 1.79 -26.42 -21.25
N LYS A 675 1.66 -27.32 -22.23
CA LYS A 675 1.43 -28.76 -22.08
C LYS A 675 2.71 -29.60 -21.94
N PHE A 676 3.89 -28.97 -21.80
CA PHE A 676 5.15 -29.67 -21.56
C PHE A 676 5.29 -30.10 -20.09
N ILE A 677 5.60 -31.38 -19.86
CA ILE A 677 5.84 -31.94 -18.51
C ILE A 677 7.29 -31.66 -18.08
N ASP A 678 8.24 -31.95 -18.98
CA ASP A 678 9.64 -31.51 -18.88
C ASP A 678 9.82 -30.33 -19.86
N ARG A 679 10.21 -29.17 -19.32
CA ARG A 679 10.42 -27.91 -20.08
C ARG A 679 11.85 -27.74 -20.59
N HIS A 680 12.77 -28.58 -20.16
CA HIS A 680 14.17 -28.60 -20.62
C HIS A 680 14.38 -29.67 -21.70
N ASN A 681 13.62 -30.77 -21.66
CA ASN A 681 13.63 -31.81 -22.68
C ASN A 681 12.22 -32.26 -23.11
N PRO A 682 11.47 -31.45 -23.88
CA PRO A 682 10.13 -31.78 -24.36
C PRO A 682 10.11 -32.75 -25.57
N ALA A 683 11.23 -33.38 -25.94
CA ALA A 683 11.42 -34.12 -27.20
C ALA A 683 10.28 -35.11 -27.56
N THR A 684 9.92 -36.00 -26.63
CA THR A 684 8.82 -36.97 -26.78
C THR A 684 7.47 -36.30 -27.09
N LYS A 685 7.22 -35.13 -26.48
CA LYS A 685 5.96 -34.39 -26.64
C LYS A 685 5.90 -33.69 -28.00
N ILE A 686 7.01 -33.10 -28.45
CA ILE A 686 7.15 -32.50 -29.78
C ILE A 686 6.95 -33.57 -30.86
N TYR A 687 7.67 -34.70 -30.78
CA TYR A 687 7.48 -35.85 -31.69
C TYR A 687 6.02 -36.30 -31.76
N THR A 688 5.34 -36.37 -30.61
CA THR A 688 3.93 -36.78 -30.56
C THR A 688 3.01 -35.83 -31.31
N GLU A 689 3.22 -34.51 -31.23
CA GLU A 689 2.43 -33.53 -31.99
C GLU A 689 2.82 -33.50 -33.48
N ILE A 690 4.10 -33.72 -33.83
CA ILE A 690 4.55 -33.86 -35.23
C ILE A 690 3.87 -35.05 -35.92
N VAL A 691 3.85 -36.23 -35.29
CA VAL A 691 3.16 -37.42 -35.82
C VAL A 691 1.64 -37.22 -35.90
N LYS A 692 1.02 -36.52 -34.94
CA LYS A 692 -0.41 -36.15 -35.04
C LYS A 692 -0.69 -35.16 -36.17
N GLY A 693 0.26 -34.28 -36.48
CA GLY A 693 0.22 -33.36 -37.62
C GLY A 693 0.29 -34.05 -38.98
N GLY A 694 0.40 -35.39 -39.03
CA GLY A 694 0.38 -36.19 -40.25
C GLY A 694 1.74 -36.69 -40.72
N CYS A 695 2.83 -36.37 -40.01
CA CYS A 695 4.17 -36.83 -40.35
C CYS A 695 4.37 -38.33 -40.06
N ARG A 696 5.27 -38.98 -40.82
CA ARG A 696 5.60 -40.40 -40.63
C ARG A 696 6.18 -40.67 -39.24
N LYS A 697 5.94 -41.85 -38.69
CA LYS A 697 6.60 -42.30 -37.45
C LYS A 697 8.06 -42.63 -37.74
N SER A 698 8.92 -42.40 -36.76
CA SER A 698 10.32 -42.85 -36.80
C SER A 698 10.39 -44.38 -36.79
N GLU A 699 11.28 -44.94 -37.61
CA GLU A 699 11.58 -46.38 -37.64
C GLU A 699 12.41 -46.80 -36.41
N ASP A 700 13.26 -45.91 -35.90
CA ASP A 700 14.11 -46.12 -34.71
C ASP A 700 13.35 -45.96 -33.38
N GLY A 701 12.06 -45.62 -33.43
CA GLY A 701 11.18 -45.45 -32.28
C GLY A 701 11.02 -44.00 -31.82
N THR A 702 10.38 -43.82 -30.66
CA THR A 702 10.03 -42.48 -30.14
C THR A 702 11.26 -41.75 -29.57
N PRO A 703 11.65 -40.57 -30.11
CA PRO A 703 12.70 -39.71 -29.58
C PRO A 703 12.49 -39.40 -28.09
N LYS A 704 13.56 -39.53 -27.28
CA LYS A 704 13.51 -39.26 -25.83
C LYS A 704 14.31 -38.04 -25.41
N ILE A 705 15.30 -37.64 -26.21
CA ILE A 705 16.10 -36.43 -26.01
C ILE A 705 16.09 -35.54 -27.26
N MET A 706 16.40 -34.25 -27.12
CA MET A 706 16.41 -33.29 -28.24
C MET A 706 17.29 -33.73 -29.43
N PRO A 707 18.49 -34.33 -29.25
CA PRO A 707 19.28 -34.88 -30.37
C PRO A 707 18.59 -36.02 -31.14
N ASP A 708 17.86 -36.92 -30.47
CA ASP A 708 17.07 -37.97 -31.15
C ASP A 708 15.97 -37.33 -32.01
N LEU A 709 15.39 -36.23 -31.53
CA LEU A 709 14.33 -35.50 -32.22
C LEU A 709 14.88 -34.74 -33.43
N GLN A 710 16.09 -34.17 -33.31
CA GLN A 710 16.80 -33.51 -34.40
C GLN A 710 17.09 -34.50 -35.54
N ALA A 711 17.69 -35.65 -35.23
CA ALA A 711 17.96 -36.68 -36.23
C ALA A 711 16.68 -37.18 -36.94
N TYR A 712 15.55 -37.26 -36.23
CA TYR A 712 14.25 -37.57 -36.83
C TYR A 712 13.71 -36.40 -37.68
N TRP A 713 13.92 -35.15 -37.27
CA TRP A 713 13.51 -33.95 -38.00
C TRP A 713 14.26 -33.81 -39.33
N ASP A 714 15.57 -34.01 -39.34
CA ASP A 714 16.40 -33.98 -40.55
C ASP A 714 15.92 -35.04 -41.57
N LEU A 715 15.50 -36.22 -41.08
CA LEU A 715 14.91 -37.27 -41.90
C LEU A 715 13.46 -36.98 -42.36
N LEU A 716 12.75 -36.03 -41.76
CA LEU A 716 11.44 -35.59 -42.25
C LEU A 716 11.57 -34.57 -43.39
N GLU A 717 12.50 -33.61 -43.30
CA GLU A 717 12.66 -32.60 -44.35
C GLU A 717 13.10 -33.20 -45.70
N ILE A 718 13.89 -34.27 -45.67
CA ILE A 718 14.37 -34.96 -46.89
C ILE A 718 13.25 -35.65 -47.69
N ASP A 719 12.14 -36.03 -47.05
CA ASP A 719 11.15 -36.99 -47.61
C ASP A 719 9.71 -36.42 -47.60
N SER A 720 9.58 -35.09 -47.62
CA SER A 720 8.30 -34.38 -47.59
C SER A 720 8.09 -33.50 -48.82
N ASP A 721 7.02 -33.76 -49.57
CA ASP A 721 6.55 -32.89 -50.66
C ASP A 721 6.08 -31.49 -50.19
N ARG A 722 6.02 -31.25 -48.86
CA ARG A 722 5.59 -30.00 -48.22
C ARG A 722 6.61 -29.51 -47.21
N ARG A 723 6.83 -28.18 -47.16
CA ARG A 723 7.61 -27.49 -46.12
C ARG A 723 6.88 -27.66 -44.79
N ILE A 724 7.43 -28.47 -43.89
CA ILE A 724 6.90 -28.64 -42.53
C ILE A 724 7.29 -27.40 -41.72
N VAL A 725 6.34 -26.86 -40.95
CA VAL A 725 6.56 -25.65 -40.13
C VAL A 725 6.17 -25.93 -38.69
N LEU A 726 7.09 -25.69 -37.76
CA LEU A 726 6.81 -25.76 -36.32
C LEU A 726 6.57 -24.37 -35.74
N ILE A 727 5.43 -24.20 -35.06
CA ILE A 727 5.10 -22.94 -34.36
C ILE A 727 4.87 -23.23 -32.89
N PHE A 728 5.73 -22.70 -32.03
CA PHE A 728 5.67 -22.88 -30.59
C PHE A 728 4.98 -21.68 -29.91
N TYR A 729 4.07 -21.95 -28.98
CA TYR A 729 3.36 -20.92 -28.19
C TYR A 729 3.02 -21.43 -26.78
N GLU A 730 2.71 -20.54 -25.82
CA GLU A 730 2.11 -20.93 -24.52
C GLU A 730 0.70 -20.36 -24.38
N ASP A 731 -0.30 -21.26 -24.30
CA ASP A 731 -1.70 -20.92 -23.97
C ASP A 731 -1.81 -20.36 -22.53
N PRO A 732 -2.31 -19.12 -22.34
CA PRO A 732 -2.39 -18.48 -21.03
C PRO A 732 -3.61 -18.91 -20.19
N THR A 733 -4.56 -19.66 -20.76
CA THR A 733 -5.87 -19.93 -20.12
C THR A 733 -5.85 -20.96 -18.98
N GLY A 734 -4.76 -21.72 -18.84
CA GLY A 734 -4.64 -22.81 -17.85
C GLY A 734 -3.73 -22.53 -16.66
N ARG A 735 -2.45 -22.24 -16.92
CA ARG A 735 -1.44 -21.88 -15.91
C ARG A 735 -0.78 -20.58 -16.34
N LYS A 736 -0.31 -19.76 -15.38
CA LYS A 736 0.48 -18.56 -15.69
C LYS A 736 1.66 -18.97 -16.61
N PRO A 737 1.82 -18.37 -17.80
CA PRO A 737 2.96 -18.64 -18.68
C PRO A 737 4.27 -18.45 -17.92
N GLN A 738 5.19 -19.40 -18.07
CA GLN A 738 6.49 -19.39 -17.37
C GLN A 738 7.64 -19.15 -18.33
N GLY A 739 7.36 -19.05 -19.64
CA GLY A 739 8.37 -19.00 -20.69
C GLY A 739 8.83 -20.41 -21.09
N PHE A 740 9.37 -20.48 -22.30
CA PHE A 740 10.20 -21.60 -22.74
C PHE A 740 11.55 -21.54 -22.03
N SER A 741 12.15 -22.68 -21.72
CA SER A 741 13.48 -22.67 -21.09
C SER A 741 14.57 -22.36 -22.10
N GLU A 742 15.55 -21.57 -21.70
CA GLU A 742 16.71 -21.17 -22.52
C GLU A 742 17.42 -22.41 -23.11
N VAL A 743 17.69 -23.42 -22.27
CA VAL A 743 18.26 -24.73 -22.67
C VAL A 743 17.45 -25.43 -23.78
N PHE A 744 16.12 -25.34 -23.76
CA PHE A 744 15.29 -25.92 -24.80
C PHE A 744 15.34 -25.08 -26.09
N LEU A 745 15.33 -23.75 -25.98
CA LEU A 745 15.39 -22.84 -27.12
C LEU A 745 16.76 -22.90 -27.82
N ASP A 746 17.85 -22.98 -27.08
CA ASP A 746 19.21 -23.24 -27.60
C ASP A 746 19.24 -24.56 -28.38
N ALA A 747 18.74 -25.65 -27.79
CA ALA A 747 18.68 -26.95 -28.44
C ALA A 747 17.76 -26.96 -29.68
N LEU A 748 16.68 -26.17 -29.67
CA LEU A 748 15.78 -26.00 -30.81
C LEU A 748 16.42 -25.16 -31.93
N SER A 749 17.27 -24.18 -31.59
CA SER A 749 17.98 -23.34 -32.58
C SER A 749 19.01 -24.08 -33.42
N ALA A 750 19.37 -25.31 -33.03
CA ALA A 750 20.23 -26.20 -33.82
C ALA A 750 19.47 -27.00 -34.90
N PHE A 751 18.15 -26.92 -34.95
CA PHE A 751 17.33 -27.59 -35.98
C PHE A 751 17.30 -26.71 -37.23
N ASP A 752 17.79 -27.25 -38.36
CA ASP A 752 17.58 -26.62 -39.66
C ASP A 752 16.10 -26.74 -40.05
N GLY A 753 15.46 -25.64 -40.48
CA GLY A 753 14.08 -25.68 -40.96
C GLY A 753 13.22 -24.46 -40.61
N ALA A 754 11.93 -24.52 -40.94
CA ALA A 754 10.98 -23.44 -40.70
C ALA A 754 10.38 -23.52 -39.28
N ILE A 755 11.10 -22.99 -38.30
CA ILE A 755 10.70 -23.01 -36.89
C ILE A 755 10.52 -21.57 -36.37
N CYS A 756 9.41 -21.30 -35.69
CA CYS A 756 9.19 -20.01 -35.02
C CYS A 756 8.54 -20.15 -33.63
N VAL A 757 8.73 -19.12 -32.80
CA VAL A 757 8.24 -19.05 -31.42
C VAL A 757 7.43 -17.78 -31.21
N VAL A 758 6.19 -17.94 -30.73
CA VAL A 758 5.24 -16.87 -30.41
C VAL A 758 5.27 -16.59 -28.90
N THR A 759 5.80 -15.44 -28.49
CA THR A 759 6.04 -15.08 -27.09
C THR A 759 6.00 -13.58 -26.84
N GLU A 760 5.74 -13.17 -25.60
CA GLU A 760 5.90 -11.78 -25.13
C GLU A 760 7.36 -11.39 -24.89
N GLN A 761 8.21 -12.40 -24.64
CA GLN A 761 9.61 -12.26 -24.25
C GLN A 761 10.48 -13.11 -25.19
N PRO A 762 10.85 -12.58 -26.37
CA PRO A 762 11.88 -13.20 -27.22
C PRO A 762 13.24 -13.13 -26.52
N ILE A 763 14.15 -14.03 -26.89
CA ILE A 763 15.53 -14.03 -26.42
C ILE A 763 16.43 -13.66 -27.60
N ASP A 764 16.92 -12.42 -27.62
CA ASP A 764 17.62 -11.82 -28.77
C ASP A 764 18.92 -12.55 -29.14
N ASP A 765 19.55 -13.25 -28.17
CA ASP A 765 20.80 -13.99 -28.37
C ASP A 765 20.60 -15.40 -28.99
N ILE A 766 19.35 -15.87 -29.17
CA ILE A 766 19.04 -17.19 -29.75
C ILE A 766 18.50 -17.02 -31.18
N PRO A 767 19.12 -17.66 -32.20
CA PRO A 767 18.81 -17.45 -33.63
C PRO A 767 17.56 -18.21 -34.10
N LEU A 768 16.43 -18.00 -33.43
CA LEU A 768 15.10 -18.50 -33.84
C LEU A 768 14.26 -17.37 -34.45
N GLN A 769 13.26 -17.72 -35.25
CA GLN A 769 12.26 -16.75 -35.70
C GLN A 769 11.27 -16.43 -34.58
N TRP A 770 11.17 -15.16 -34.20
CA TRP A 770 10.33 -14.70 -33.08
C TRP A 770 9.13 -13.86 -33.57
N PHE A 771 7.96 -14.08 -32.98
CA PHE A 771 6.77 -13.24 -33.21
C PHE A 771 6.12 -12.80 -31.89
N LYS A 772 5.76 -11.52 -31.79
CA LYS A 772 5.09 -10.93 -30.62
C LYS A 772 3.56 -11.03 -30.75
N ARG A 773 2.87 -11.19 -29.61
CA ARG A 773 1.42 -11.47 -29.56
C ARG A 773 0.54 -10.41 -30.24
N ASP A 774 1.01 -9.17 -30.36
CA ASP A 774 0.26 -8.03 -30.89
C ASP A 774 0.12 -8.01 -32.42
N ARG A 775 0.85 -8.85 -33.17
CA ARG A 775 0.84 -8.87 -34.66
C ARG A 775 0.89 -10.26 -35.33
N THR A 776 0.86 -11.33 -34.52
CA THR A 776 1.28 -12.69 -34.91
C THR A 776 0.79 -13.21 -36.27
N VAL A 777 -0.51 -13.16 -36.58
CA VAL A 777 -1.07 -13.92 -37.72
C VAL A 777 -0.60 -13.36 -39.06
N GLU A 778 -0.64 -12.04 -39.25
CA GLU A 778 -0.23 -11.43 -40.52
C GLU A 778 1.30 -11.50 -40.71
N ASP A 779 2.06 -11.31 -39.63
CA ASP A 779 3.52 -11.43 -39.65
C ASP A 779 3.98 -12.89 -39.93
N VAL A 780 3.34 -13.89 -39.30
CA VAL A 780 3.61 -15.32 -39.55
C VAL A 780 3.22 -15.70 -40.97
N ILE A 781 2.04 -15.29 -41.47
CA ILE A 781 1.61 -15.58 -42.84
C ILE A 781 2.54 -14.90 -43.87
N THR A 782 3.10 -13.73 -43.55
CA THR A 782 4.09 -13.07 -44.39
C THR A 782 5.41 -13.84 -44.41
N TRP A 783 5.95 -14.21 -43.25
CA TRP A 783 7.15 -15.05 -43.14
C TRP A 783 7.00 -16.43 -43.79
N LEU A 784 5.79 -16.98 -43.86
CA LEU A 784 5.52 -18.24 -44.57
C LEU A 784 5.57 -18.12 -46.10
N ARG A 785 5.41 -16.92 -46.65
CA ARG A 785 5.54 -16.64 -48.09
C ARG A 785 6.99 -16.43 -48.53
N ASP A 786 7.84 -16.03 -47.58
CA ASP A 786 9.28 -15.82 -47.74
C ASP A 786 10.09 -17.15 -47.59
#